data_AF-A0A674P6D9-F1
#
_entry.id   AF-A0A674P6D9-F1
#
_cell.length_a   1.000
_cell.length_b   1.000
_cell.length_c   1.000
_cell.angle_alpha   90.00
_cell.angle_beta   90.00
_cell.angle_gamma   90.00
#
_symmetry.space_group_name_H-M   'P 1'
#
loop_
_entity.id
_entity.type
_entity.pdbx_description
1 polymer ?
#
loop_
_entity_poly.entity_id
_entity_poly.type
_entity_poly.pdbx_seq_one_letter_code
_entity_poly.pdbx_strand_id
1 'polypeptide(L)'
;MLARLFRLHGLVVASHPWEVIVGTIALTVCLVSMNSLSSSRQMCSWIECPKVEEKTHSSDLIILTVTRCMAIIYIYFQFKNLRQLGSKYILGIAGLFTVFSSFVFSTVVIHFFGKELTGLNEALPFFLLLIDLSKACALAKFALSSNSQEEVRENISKGMAILGPTFTLDALVECLVIGVGTMSGVPQLEIMCCFGCMSVLANYFVFMTFFPACVSLVLELSRESREGRPIWQLGHFAHVLAEEEDNKPNPVTQRVKIIMSLGLALVHAHSRLAENPNQNRTMEGPITKRLDSDGNMLMDLEQVITLGLALLLAVKYVFFEQAEAESSFSLKSPIISAPPSQMLWESGECCRRDLPVSKPQKIVNDQTQTRPDSSASVKGVVDGQTPETSCNSEARTLEECVAILRDPQRGPRFLTDEEVTTLVTSRNILNYKLEAVLESPERGVSVRREMLSSKLPDHSALALLPYKDYDYSKVMGSCCENVIGYMPVPVGVAGPLLLDEKQFHVPLATTEGCLVASTNRGCRALSLSGGCRSRILADGMSRGPVVRLPSACRAAEVKAWLETLDGFRTIKEAFDSTSRFARLDKLLVSLAGRNLYVRFQSQTGDAMGMNMLSKGTEEALRRLQQHHPDTQVLAVSGNYCTDKKSAAINWIVGRGKSVVCEATVPAKVVREVLKSQTADLVELNINKNLVGSAMAGSIGGFNAHAANLVAAIYIACGQDPAQTVGSSNCITQMEAAGPDGEDLYISCTMPSIELGTVGGGTNLPPQQACLKMLGVQGTSSDQPGENARQLARVVCGTVLAGELSLMAALAAGHLVKSHMSHNRWIARLQEIEKNPKPFNDII
;
A
#
# COMPACT_ATOMS: atom_id res chain seq x y z
N MET A 1 20.92 -11.22 41.88
CA MET A 1 22.11 -10.91 41.05
C MET A 1 21.85 -11.07 39.56
N LEU A 2 21.32 -12.23 39.10
CA LEU A 2 21.06 -12.51 37.67
C LEU A 2 20.19 -11.45 36.96
N ALA A 3 19.02 -11.10 37.52
CA ALA A 3 18.11 -10.10 36.92
C ALA A 3 18.77 -8.72 36.73
N ARG A 4 19.73 -8.35 37.59
CA ARG A 4 20.49 -7.09 37.48
C ARG A 4 21.45 -7.12 36.28
N LEU A 5 22.06 -8.28 36.01
CA LEU A 5 22.93 -8.46 34.84
C LEU A 5 22.13 -8.38 33.54
N PHE A 6 20.98 -9.06 33.46
CA PHE A 6 20.09 -8.98 32.29
C PHE A 6 19.52 -7.57 32.07
N ARG A 7 19.23 -6.83 33.14
CA ARG A 7 18.83 -5.41 33.05
C ARG A 7 19.93 -4.54 32.46
N LEU A 8 21.16 -4.68 32.97
CA LEU A 8 22.32 -3.94 32.45
C LEU A 8 22.59 -4.27 30.98
N HIS A 9 22.55 -5.55 30.62
CA HIS A 9 22.69 -6.00 29.23
C HIS A 9 21.60 -5.43 28.33
N GLY A 10 20.33 -5.52 28.73
CA GLY A 10 19.21 -4.95 27.99
C GLY A 10 19.31 -3.42 27.80
N LEU A 11 19.81 -2.71 28.82
CA LEU A 11 20.05 -1.27 28.74
C LEU A 11 21.16 -0.93 27.72
N VAL A 12 22.27 -1.68 27.72
CA VAL A 12 23.36 -1.50 26.74
C VAL A 12 22.85 -1.72 25.32
N VAL A 13 22.13 -2.83 25.10
CA VAL A 13 21.58 -3.21 23.79
C VAL A 13 20.56 -2.18 23.28
N ALA A 14 19.72 -1.64 24.15
CA ALA A 14 18.71 -0.66 23.78
C ALA A 14 19.28 0.77 23.60
N SER A 15 20.38 1.11 24.29
CA SER A 15 20.98 2.44 24.25
C SER A 15 21.87 2.68 23.05
N HIS A 16 22.51 1.62 22.54
CA HIS A 16 23.43 1.64 21.40
C HIS A 16 22.96 0.72 20.27
N PRO A 17 21.76 0.94 19.69
CA PRO A 17 21.15 -0.01 18.78
C PRO A 17 21.93 -0.13 17.46
N TRP A 18 22.50 0.96 16.95
CA TRP A 18 23.30 0.95 15.72
C TRP A 18 24.61 0.18 15.90
N GLU A 19 25.32 0.41 16.99
CA GLU A 19 26.60 -0.24 17.29
C GLU A 19 26.42 -1.74 17.51
N VAL A 20 25.32 -2.13 18.17
CA VAL A 20 24.99 -3.54 18.38
C VAL A 20 24.58 -4.21 17.07
N ILE A 21 23.69 -3.60 16.27
CA ILE A 21 23.26 -4.16 14.99
C ILE A 21 24.45 -4.31 14.03
N VAL A 22 25.23 -3.24 13.85
CA VAL A 22 26.41 -3.26 12.97
C VAL A 22 27.47 -4.23 13.51
N GLY A 23 27.70 -4.27 14.82
CA GLY A 23 28.64 -5.20 15.45
C GLY A 23 28.22 -6.66 15.28
N THR A 24 26.94 -6.99 15.44
CA THR A 24 26.41 -8.34 15.24
C THR A 24 26.45 -8.75 13.76
N ILE A 25 26.11 -7.84 12.84
CA ILE A 25 26.20 -8.09 11.40
C ILE A 25 27.67 -8.29 10.99
N ALA A 26 28.57 -7.42 11.45
CA ALA A 26 30.00 -7.52 11.16
C ALA A 26 30.60 -8.82 11.71
N LEU A 27 30.26 -9.22 12.94
CA LEU A 27 30.67 -10.51 13.50
C LEU A 27 30.16 -11.68 12.65
N THR A 28 28.90 -11.63 12.22
CA THR A 28 28.30 -12.67 11.36
C THR A 28 29.01 -12.73 10.00
N VAL A 29 29.27 -11.59 9.37
CA VAL A 29 30.00 -11.49 8.10
C VAL A 29 31.45 -11.95 8.23
N CYS A 30 32.12 -11.63 9.34
CA CYS A 30 33.45 -12.15 9.65
C CYS A 30 33.44 -13.67 9.79
N LEU A 31 32.46 -14.24 10.49
CA LEU A 31 32.29 -15.69 10.62
C LEU A 31 32.04 -16.38 9.26
N VAL A 32 31.24 -15.75 8.38
CA VAL A 32 31.05 -16.23 6.99
C VAL A 32 32.38 -16.16 6.20
N SER A 33 33.13 -15.06 6.37
CA SER A 33 34.34 -14.79 5.56
C SER A 33 35.54 -15.64 5.96
N MET A 34 35.66 -16.01 7.25
CA MET A 34 36.76 -16.87 7.73
C MET A 34 36.76 -18.26 7.08
N ASN A 35 35.60 -18.74 6.60
CA ASN A 35 35.50 -20.04 5.91
C ASN A 35 36.05 -20.01 4.46
N SER A 36 36.08 -18.83 3.82
CA SER A 36 36.66 -18.67 2.48
C SER A 36 38.20 -18.78 2.50
N LEU A 37 38.86 -18.50 3.62
CA LEU A 37 40.32 -18.61 3.75
C LEU A 37 40.79 -20.00 4.22
N SER A 38 39.98 -20.73 4.99
CA SER A 38 40.31 -22.09 5.44
C SER A 38 40.29 -23.12 4.31
N SER A 39 39.42 -22.92 3.30
CA SER A 39 39.33 -23.78 2.10
C SER A 39 40.58 -23.75 1.20
N SER A 40 41.54 -22.85 1.45
CA SER A 40 42.78 -22.73 0.68
C SER A 40 43.92 -23.66 1.15
N ARG A 41 43.78 -24.38 2.27
CA ARG A 41 44.86 -25.22 2.82
C ARG A 41 44.44 -26.67 3.09
N GLN A 42 44.10 -27.42 2.05
CA GLN A 42 44.47 -28.84 2.01
C GLN A 42 44.54 -29.38 0.57
N MET A 43 45.76 -29.63 0.11
CA MET A 43 46.08 -30.32 -1.14
C MET A 43 45.81 -31.84 -1.02
N CYS A 44 45.30 -32.40 -2.13
CA CYS A 44 45.38 -33.77 -2.64
C CYS A 44 45.35 -34.98 -1.67
N SER A 45 44.36 -35.86 -1.89
CA SER A 45 44.65 -37.24 -2.31
C SER A 45 43.50 -37.74 -3.20
N TRP A 46 43.82 -37.95 -4.47
CA TRP A 46 43.03 -38.79 -5.38
C TRP A 46 43.22 -40.24 -4.94
N ILE A 47 42.13 -40.95 -4.61
CA ILE A 47 41.86 -42.38 -4.85
C ILE A 47 40.58 -42.74 -4.07
N GLU A 48 39.56 -43.15 -4.83
CA GLU A 48 38.39 -43.97 -4.45
C GLU A 48 37.51 -43.54 -3.26
N CYS A 49 36.31 -43.04 -3.57
CA CYS A 49 35.09 -43.54 -2.94
C CYS A 49 33.90 -43.44 -3.92
N PRO A 50 33.06 -44.48 -3.99
CA PRO A 50 32.05 -44.66 -5.03
C PRO A 50 30.88 -43.69 -4.82
N LYS A 51 30.32 -43.19 -5.93
CA LYS A 51 28.98 -42.60 -5.90
C LYS A 51 28.00 -43.72 -5.55
N VAL A 52 27.60 -43.80 -4.28
CA VAL A 52 26.37 -44.48 -3.92
C VAL A 52 25.25 -43.54 -4.34
N GLU A 53 24.56 -43.88 -5.44
CA GLU A 53 23.25 -43.31 -5.72
C GLU A 53 22.30 -43.79 -4.62
N GLU A 54 22.17 -43.00 -3.55
CA GLU A 54 21.04 -43.16 -2.64
C GLU A 54 19.77 -42.83 -3.42
N LYS A 55 19.00 -43.87 -3.74
CA LYS A 55 17.61 -43.75 -4.18
C LYS A 55 16.84 -43.06 -3.05
N THR A 56 16.61 -41.76 -3.19
CA THR A 56 15.68 -41.02 -2.34
C THR A 56 14.31 -41.71 -2.45
N HIS A 57 13.87 -42.37 -1.40
CA HIS A 57 12.60 -43.08 -1.41
C HIS A 57 11.46 -42.05 -1.43
N SER A 58 10.37 -42.35 -2.15
CA SER A 58 9.20 -41.46 -2.27
C SER A 58 8.60 -41.04 -0.93
N SER A 59 8.88 -41.78 0.15
CA SER A 59 8.52 -41.48 1.53
C SER A 59 9.29 -40.29 2.13
N ASP A 60 10.56 -40.08 1.80
CA ASP A 60 11.35 -38.94 2.31
C ASP A 60 10.83 -37.62 1.74
N LEU A 61 10.41 -37.64 0.47
CA LEU A 61 9.77 -36.48 -0.19
C LEU A 61 8.43 -36.12 0.47
N ILE A 62 7.64 -37.12 0.86
CA ILE A 62 6.35 -36.93 1.53
C ILE A 62 6.56 -36.34 2.92
N ILE A 63 7.48 -36.91 3.71
CA ILE A 63 7.80 -36.41 5.07
C ILE A 63 8.32 -34.98 5.00
N LEU A 64 9.24 -34.69 4.09
CA LEU A 64 9.80 -33.35 3.91
C LEU A 64 8.72 -32.34 3.47
N THR A 65 7.78 -32.76 2.63
CA THR A 65 6.65 -31.93 2.19
C THR A 65 5.68 -31.67 3.34
N VAL A 66 5.36 -32.68 4.15
CA VAL A 66 4.48 -32.52 5.34
C VAL A 66 5.12 -31.58 6.34
N THR A 67 6.42 -31.73 6.65
CA THR A 67 7.14 -30.83 7.58
C THR A 67 7.19 -29.39 7.04
N ARG A 68 7.37 -29.19 5.73
CA ARG A 68 7.31 -27.85 5.10
C ARG A 68 5.92 -27.22 5.20
N CYS A 69 4.87 -28.00 4.93
CA CYS A 69 3.48 -27.53 5.09
C CYS A 69 3.20 -27.12 6.54
N MET A 70 3.66 -27.91 7.52
CA MET A 70 3.51 -27.60 8.94
C MET A 70 4.30 -26.35 9.35
N ALA A 71 5.53 -26.16 8.85
CA ALA A 71 6.32 -24.94 9.10
C ALA A 71 5.65 -23.68 8.52
N ILE A 72 5.06 -23.77 7.32
CA ILE A 72 4.32 -22.65 6.70
C ILE A 72 3.05 -22.33 7.51
N ILE A 73 2.33 -23.34 7.96
CA ILE A 73 1.14 -23.18 8.82
C ILE A 73 1.53 -22.53 10.16
N TYR A 74 2.66 -22.96 10.76
CA TYR A 74 3.20 -22.36 11.99
C TYR A 74 3.51 -20.87 11.81
N ILE A 75 4.28 -20.53 10.76
CA ILE A 75 4.57 -19.13 10.42
C ILE A 75 3.27 -18.34 10.25
N TYR A 76 2.29 -18.88 9.50
CA TYR A 76 1.00 -18.23 9.32
C TYR A 76 0.24 -17.98 10.64
N PHE A 77 0.16 -18.96 11.54
CA PHE A 77 -0.50 -18.81 12.84
C PHE A 77 0.24 -17.81 13.74
N GLN A 78 1.56 -17.82 13.77
CA GLN A 78 2.35 -16.84 14.51
C GLN A 78 2.15 -15.42 13.96
N PHE A 79 2.16 -15.25 12.64
CA PHE A 79 1.84 -13.97 11.98
C PHE A 79 0.39 -13.52 12.27
N LYS A 80 -0.56 -14.46 12.38
CA LYS A 80 -1.95 -14.17 12.74
C LYS A 80 -2.09 -13.72 14.21
N ASN A 81 -1.42 -14.39 15.14
CA ASN A 81 -1.38 -13.99 16.56
C ASN A 81 -0.72 -12.61 16.74
N LEU A 82 0.38 -12.36 16.03
CA LEU A 82 1.04 -11.06 15.94
C LEU A 82 0.14 -9.96 15.35
N ARG A 83 -0.68 -10.30 14.35
CA ARG A 83 -1.63 -9.36 13.72
C ARG A 83 -2.80 -9.01 14.65
N GLN A 84 -3.24 -9.93 15.51
CA GLN A 84 -4.27 -9.65 16.53
C GLN A 84 -3.80 -8.60 17.56
N LEU A 85 -2.49 -8.45 17.77
CA LEU A 85 -1.89 -7.45 18.65
C LEU A 85 -1.74 -6.05 18.00
N GLY A 86 -2.12 -5.88 16.73
CA GLY A 86 -2.53 -4.59 16.17
C GLY A 86 -1.46 -3.57 15.75
N SER A 87 -0.15 -3.84 15.87
CA SER A 87 0.90 -2.87 15.47
C SER A 87 1.65 -3.26 14.20
N LYS A 88 1.65 -2.36 13.22
CA LYS A 88 2.40 -2.49 11.94
C LYS A 88 3.92 -2.67 12.17
N TYR A 89 4.45 -2.14 13.28
CA TYR A 89 5.88 -2.18 13.58
C TYR A 89 6.31 -3.53 14.16
N ILE A 90 5.48 -4.16 15.03
CA ILE A 90 5.78 -5.49 15.57
C ILE A 90 5.87 -6.51 14.45
N LEU A 91 4.95 -6.43 13.48
CA LEU A 91 4.91 -7.34 12.34
C LEU A 91 6.18 -7.22 11.46
N GLY A 92 6.67 -5.99 11.27
CA GLY A 92 7.91 -5.74 10.55
C GLY A 92 9.15 -6.24 11.30
N ILE A 93 9.20 -6.04 12.62
CA ILE A 93 10.31 -6.50 13.47
C ILE A 93 10.35 -8.04 13.54
N ALA A 94 9.20 -8.69 13.71
CA ALA A 94 9.11 -10.15 13.71
C ALA A 94 9.60 -10.74 12.36
N GLY A 95 9.19 -10.15 11.23
CA GLY A 95 9.68 -10.56 9.92
C GLY A 95 11.19 -10.38 9.75
N LEU A 96 11.73 -9.23 10.16
CA LEU A 96 13.19 -8.98 10.11
C LEU A 96 13.97 -9.94 11.01
N PHE A 97 13.46 -10.20 12.22
CA PHE A 97 14.05 -11.15 13.16
C PHE A 97 14.06 -12.57 12.60
N THR A 98 12.96 -13.06 12.05
CA THR A 98 12.89 -14.41 11.45
C THR A 98 13.89 -14.57 10.31
N VAL A 99 14.00 -13.58 9.42
CA VAL A 99 14.97 -13.59 8.30
C VAL A 99 16.40 -13.59 8.82
N PHE A 100 16.73 -12.73 9.78
CA PHE A 100 18.08 -12.62 10.31
C PHE A 100 18.49 -13.85 11.13
N SER A 101 17.61 -14.37 12.00
CA SER A 101 17.84 -15.60 12.75
C SER A 101 18.09 -16.80 11.83
N SER A 102 17.35 -16.91 10.71
CA SER A 102 17.57 -17.94 9.70
C SER A 102 18.93 -17.82 9.00
N PHE A 103 19.40 -16.60 8.74
CA PHE A 103 20.71 -16.34 8.16
C PHE A 103 21.87 -16.68 9.13
N VAL A 104 21.77 -16.27 10.40
CA VAL A 104 22.77 -16.58 11.44
C VAL A 104 22.83 -18.09 11.68
N PHE A 105 21.68 -18.76 11.76
CA PHE A 105 21.60 -20.22 11.86
C PHE A 105 22.35 -20.90 10.72
N SER A 106 22.05 -20.52 9.47
CA SER A 106 22.68 -21.11 8.29
C SER A 106 24.20 -20.95 8.32
N THR A 107 24.69 -19.80 8.79
CA THR A 107 26.13 -19.51 8.94
C THR A 107 26.80 -20.39 9.98
N VAL A 108 26.20 -20.53 11.16
CA VAL A 108 26.73 -21.37 12.26
C VAL A 108 26.79 -22.84 11.85
N VAL A 109 25.76 -23.32 11.15
CA VAL A 109 25.70 -24.67 10.60
C VAL A 109 26.83 -24.91 9.59
N ILE A 110 27.00 -24.01 8.63
CA ILE A 110 28.05 -24.11 7.61
C ILE A 110 29.45 -24.15 8.25
N HIS A 111 29.66 -23.40 9.33
CA HIS A 111 30.95 -23.35 10.03
C HIS A 111 31.22 -24.60 10.89
N PHE A 112 30.20 -25.19 11.53
CA PHE A 112 30.39 -26.32 12.43
C PHE A 112 30.58 -27.67 11.69
N PHE A 113 29.88 -27.88 10.57
CA PHE A 113 29.91 -29.17 9.86
C PHE A 113 30.93 -29.26 8.72
N GLY A 114 31.64 -28.17 8.42
CA GLY A 114 32.90 -28.18 7.68
C GLY A 114 32.88 -28.59 6.21
N LYS A 115 32.02 -29.53 5.73
CA LYS A 115 32.11 -30.10 4.37
C LYS A 115 30.85 -30.69 3.71
N GLU A 116 29.66 -30.74 4.31
CA GLU A 116 28.47 -31.27 3.60
C GLU A 116 27.24 -30.35 3.73
N LEU A 117 26.82 -29.77 2.60
CA LEU A 117 25.66 -28.89 2.45
C LEU A 117 24.36 -29.65 2.11
N THR A 118 24.42 -30.97 1.99
CA THR A 118 23.33 -31.81 1.44
C THR A 118 22.10 -31.88 2.34
N GLY A 119 22.22 -31.65 3.66
CA GLY A 119 21.10 -31.70 4.62
C GLY A 119 20.46 -30.34 5.00
N LEU A 120 20.98 -29.19 4.52
CA LEU A 120 20.51 -27.87 4.98
C LEU A 120 19.04 -27.62 4.60
N ASN A 121 18.64 -28.01 3.39
CA ASN A 121 17.26 -27.89 2.90
C ASN A 121 16.27 -28.80 3.64
N GLU A 122 16.79 -29.83 4.31
CA GLU A 122 16.00 -30.80 5.07
C GLU A 122 15.86 -30.37 6.54
N ALA A 123 16.87 -29.68 7.09
CA ALA A 123 16.89 -29.17 8.46
C ALA A 123 16.17 -27.81 8.66
N LEU A 124 16.09 -26.97 7.61
CA LEU A 124 15.47 -25.63 7.66
C LEU A 124 14.03 -25.60 8.21
N PRO A 125 13.13 -26.54 7.86
CA PRO A 125 11.78 -26.60 8.44
C PRO A 125 11.78 -26.88 9.95
N PHE A 126 12.70 -27.72 10.43
CA PHE A 126 12.85 -28.02 11.86
C PHE A 126 13.38 -26.81 12.62
N PHE A 127 14.31 -26.05 12.03
CA PHE A 127 14.75 -24.76 12.57
C PHE A 127 13.56 -23.81 12.76
N LEU A 128 12.73 -23.62 11.73
CA LEU A 128 11.57 -22.72 11.78
C LEU A 128 10.53 -23.14 12.83
N LEU A 129 10.43 -24.44 13.14
CA LEU A 129 9.57 -24.98 14.20
C LEU A 129 10.17 -24.83 15.61
N LEU A 130 11.49 -24.59 15.74
CA LEU A 130 12.18 -24.36 17.02
C LEU A 130 12.27 -22.87 17.38
N ILE A 131 11.94 -21.95 16.46
CA ILE A 131 11.92 -20.50 16.76
C ILE A 131 10.64 -20.16 17.53
N ASP A 132 10.77 -19.98 18.84
CA ASP A 132 9.69 -19.46 19.68
C ASP A 132 9.54 -17.93 19.52
N LEU A 133 8.58 -17.52 18.67
CA LEU A 133 8.26 -16.10 18.43
C LEU A 133 7.38 -15.50 19.54
N SER A 134 6.71 -16.32 20.35
CA SER A 134 5.79 -15.84 21.40
C SER A 134 6.52 -15.00 22.46
N LYS A 135 7.74 -15.42 22.78
CA LYS A 135 8.68 -14.76 23.70
C LYS A 135 9.19 -13.41 23.18
N ALA A 136 9.40 -13.31 21.88
CA ALA A 136 9.77 -12.07 21.19
C ALA A 136 8.63 -11.06 21.20
N CYS A 137 7.38 -11.54 21.08
CA CYS A 137 6.19 -10.71 21.23
C CYS A 137 6.10 -10.10 22.62
N ALA A 138 6.33 -10.89 23.68
CA ALA A 138 6.28 -10.40 25.06
C ALA A 138 7.28 -9.24 25.28
N LEU A 139 8.54 -9.41 24.87
CA LEU A 139 9.54 -8.33 24.98
C LEU A 139 9.18 -7.09 24.13
N ALA A 140 8.61 -7.26 22.94
CA ALA A 140 8.17 -6.16 22.10
C ALA A 140 7.01 -5.36 22.73
N LYS A 141 6.13 -6.00 23.52
CA LYS A 141 5.06 -5.30 24.27
C LYS A 141 5.65 -4.35 25.31
N PHE A 142 6.71 -4.76 26.03
CA PHE A 142 7.41 -3.86 26.97
C PHE A 142 7.91 -2.60 26.26
N ALA A 143 8.49 -2.71 25.07
CA ALA A 143 8.98 -1.55 24.32
C ALA A 143 7.87 -0.59 23.85
N LEU A 144 6.72 -1.15 23.44
CA LEU A 144 5.59 -0.40 22.88
C LEU A 144 4.74 0.35 23.89
N SER A 145 4.88 0.00 25.16
CA SER A 145 4.18 0.64 26.28
C SER A 145 4.74 2.01 26.69
N SER A 146 5.84 2.46 26.07
CA SER A 146 6.59 3.66 26.44
C SER A 146 6.08 4.93 25.75
N ASN A 147 6.12 6.06 26.45
CA ASN A 147 5.77 7.39 25.95
C ASN A 147 6.98 8.24 25.53
N SER A 148 8.15 8.01 26.09
CA SER A 148 9.40 8.70 25.72
C SER A 148 10.49 7.73 25.24
N GLN A 149 11.53 8.28 24.61
CA GLN A 149 12.67 7.50 24.10
C GLN A 149 13.51 6.90 25.25
N GLU A 150 13.70 7.65 26.33
CA GLU A 150 14.32 7.14 27.56
C GLU A 150 13.51 6.01 28.19
N GLU A 151 12.17 6.09 28.10
CA GLU A 151 11.26 5.07 28.61
C GLU A 151 11.24 3.80 27.74
N VAL A 152 11.48 3.90 26.42
CA VAL A 152 11.68 2.71 25.55
C VAL A 152 12.87 1.89 26.06
N ARG A 153 14.02 2.54 26.28
CA ARG A 153 15.25 1.88 26.73
C ARG A 153 15.07 1.25 28.10
N GLU A 154 14.45 2.00 29.02
CA GLU A 154 14.18 1.52 30.37
C GLU A 154 13.19 0.34 30.38
N ASN A 155 12.12 0.40 29.60
CA ASN A 155 11.13 -0.69 29.52
C ASN A 155 11.69 -1.94 28.86
N ILE A 156 12.53 -1.82 27.82
CA ILE A 156 13.26 -2.95 27.24
C ILE A 156 14.20 -3.57 28.30
N SER A 157 14.92 -2.74 29.06
CA SER A 157 15.82 -3.23 30.13
C SER A 157 15.06 -3.99 31.24
N LYS A 158 13.86 -3.52 31.61
CA LYS A 158 12.98 -4.17 32.58
C LYS A 158 12.43 -5.49 32.04
N GLY A 159 11.96 -5.50 30.78
CA GLY A 159 11.51 -6.72 30.10
C GLY A 159 12.61 -7.79 30.04
N MET A 160 13.85 -7.39 29.72
CA MET A 160 15.01 -8.29 29.72
C MET A 160 15.36 -8.82 31.12
N ALA A 161 15.18 -8.01 32.17
CA ALA A 161 15.42 -8.44 33.55
C ALA A 161 14.44 -9.51 34.03
N ILE A 162 13.19 -9.45 33.57
CA ILE A 162 12.09 -10.37 33.95
C ILE A 162 12.12 -11.63 33.07
N LEU A 163 12.20 -11.46 31.76
CA LEU A 163 12.08 -12.55 30.78
C LEU A 163 13.41 -13.27 30.52
N GLY A 164 14.53 -12.54 30.59
CA GLY A 164 15.87 -13.04 30.25
C GLY A 164 16.26 -14.35 30.95
N PRO A 165 16.20 -14.43 32.29
CA PRO A 165 16.55 -15.64 33.03
C PRO A 165 15.74 -16.88 32.64
N THR A 166 14.45 -16.70 32.36
CA THR A 166 13.55 -17.80 31.96
C THR A 166 13.91 -18.29 30.57
N PHE A 167 14.19 -17.38 29.63
CA PHE A 167 14.56 -17.75 28.26
C PHE A 167 15.92 -18.43 28.18
N THR A 168 16.90 -18.01 28.98
CA THR A 168 18.18 -18.71 29.08
C THR A 168 17.99 -20.12 29.62
N LEU A 169 17.15 -20.29 30.65
CA LEU A 169 16.87 -21.61 31.21
C LEU A 169 16.14 -22.51 30.21
N ASP A 170 15.16 -21.98 29.48
CA ASP A 170 14.43 -22.73 28.46
C ASP A 170 15.35 -23.16 27.31
N ALA A 171 16.20 -22.26 26.82
CA ALA A 171 17.17 -22.58 25.75
C ALA A 171 18.17 -23.66 26.20
N LEU A 172 18.62 -23.61 27.45
CA LEU A 172 19.51 -24.64 28.02
C LEU A 172 18.80 -25.98 28.17
N VAL A 173 17.57 -26.00 28.70
CA VAL A 173 16.75 -27.20 28.80
C VAL A 173 16.54 -27.81 27.43
N GLU A 174 16.13 -27.01 26.46
CA GLU A 174 15.84 -27.45 25.10
C GLU A 174 17.09 -28.01 24.41
N CYS A 175 18.23 -27.32 24.55
CA CYS A 175 19.51 -27.82 24.05
C CYS A 175 19.94 -29.14 24.72
N LEU A 176 19.72 -29.30 26.02
CA LEU A 176 20.05 -30.54 26.73
C LEU A 176 19.13 -31.70 26.35
N VAL A 177 17.83 -31.44 26.17
CA VAL A 177 16.83 -32.44 25.76
C VAL A 177 17.09 -32.89 24.32
N ILE A 178 17.23 -31.94 23.38
CA ILE A 178 17.58 -32.26 21.98
C ILE A 178 18.94 -32.96 21.92
N GLY A 179 19.88 -32.52 22.76
CA GLY A 179 21.20 -33.13 22.91
C GLY A 179 21.15 -34.62 23.20
N VAL A 180 20.14 -35.14 23.91
CA VAL A 180 20.04 -36.59 24.22
C VAL A 180 19.99 -37.42 22.93
N GLY A 181 19.35 -36.90 21.88
CA GLY A 181 19.30 -37.58 20.58
C GLY A 181 20.65 -37.65 19.84
N THR A 182 21.64 -36.82 20.22
CA THR A 182 23.02 -36.94 19.70
C THR A 182 23.79 -38.14 20.27
N MET A 183 23.20 -38.89 21.20
CA MET A 183 23.78 -40.09 21.80
C MET A 183 22.93 -41.34 21.48
N SER A 184 22.10 -41.27 20.44
CA SER A 184 21.11 -42.31 20.12
C SER A 184 21.70 -43.50 19.36
N GLY A 185 22.90 -43.38 18.76
CA GLY A 185 23.52 -44.40 17.92
C GLY A 185 22.95 -44.48 16.51
N VAL A 186 22.00 -43.61 16.15
CA VAL A 186 21.38 -43.53 14.81
C VAL A 186 21.96 -42.32 14.08
N PRO A 187 22.80 -42.50 13.03
CA PRO A 187 23.56 -41.42 12.41
C PRO A 187 22.72 -40.23 11.95
N GLN A 188 21.57 -40.48 11.32
CA GLN A 188 20.68 -39.41 10.86
C GLN A 188 20.06 -38.62 12.02
N LEU A 189 19.63 -39.30 13.08
CA LEU A 189 19.04 -38.66 14.26
C LEU A 189 20.08 -37.82 15.02
N GLU A 190 21.32 -38.30 15.11
CA GLU A 190 22.42 -37.58 15.75
C GLU A 190 22.75 -36.28 15.01
N ILE A 191 22.80 -36.34 13.67
CA ILE A 191 23.02 -35.18 12.81
C ILE A 191 21.87 -34.16 12.99
N MET A 192 20.60 -34.61 12.94
CA MET A 192 19.43 -33.75 13.14
C MET A 192 19.40 -33.10 14.54
N CYS A 193 19.71 -33.85 15.59
CA CYS A 193 19.76 -33.33 16.95
C CYS A 193 20.91 -32.34 17.14
N CYS A 194 22.07 -32.58 16.51
CA CYS A 194 23.18 -31.63 16.53
C CYS A 194 22.79 -30.30 15.84
N PHE A 195 22.10 -30.37 14.70
CA PHE A 195 21.51 -29.20 14.05
C PHE A 195 20.49 -28.47 14.93
N GLY A 196 19.62 -29.20 15.63
CA GLY A 196 18.65 -28.64 16.57
C GLY A 196 19.31 -27.89 17.74
N CYS A 197 20.39 -28.43 18.33
CA CYS A 197 21.11 -27.76 19.40
C CYS A 197 21.74 -26.44 18.95
N MET A 198 22.42 -26.43 17.79
CA MET A 198 23.03 -25.21 17.25
C MET A 198 21.98 -24.16 16.86
N SER A 199 20.82 -24.60 16.39
CA SER A 199 19.64 -23.75 16.11
C SER A 199 19.17 -22.98 17.33
N VAL A 200 18.98 -23.68 18.45
CA VAL A 200 18.49 -23.11 19.71
C VAL A 200 19.48 -22.07 20.24
N LEU A 201 20.79 -22.37 20.18
CA LEU A 201 21.83 -21.45 20.62
C LEU A 201 21.93 -20.19 19.73
N ALA A 202 21.85 -20.37 18.41
CA ALA A 202 21.85 -19.25 17.47
C ALA A 202 20.63 -18.34 17.68
N ASN A 203 19.44 -18.91 17.81
CA ASN A 203 18.20 -18.17 18.08
C ASN A 203 18.28 -17.41 19.43
N TYR A 204 18.79 -18.06 20.47
CA TYR A 204 19.00 -17.42 21.78
C TYR A 204 19.94 -16.21 21.69
N PHE A 205 21.05 -16.33 20.95
CA PHE A 205 21.98 -15.22 20.77
C PHE A 205 21.34 -14.03 20.04
N VAL A 206 20.64 -14.29 18.93
CA VAL A 206 19.93 -13.24 18.17
C VAL A 206 18.84 -12.59 19.02
N PHE A 207 18.10 -13.37 19.81
CA PHE A 207 17.08 -12.88 20.73
C PHE A 207 17.65 -11.98 21.82
N MET A 208 18.77 -12.36 22.44
CA MET A 208 19.34 -11.62 23.57
C MET A 208 20.12 -10.36 23.16
N THR A 209 20.40 -10.18 21.86
CA THR A 209 21.28 -9.11 21.37
C THR A 209 20.65 -8.31 20.23
N PHE A 210 20.39 -8.95 19.09
CA PHE A 210 19.94 -8.27 17.88
C PHE A 210 18.47 -7.82 17.95
N PHE A 211 17.60 -8.67 18.51
CA PHE A 211 16.15 -8.38 18.59
C PHE A 211 15.83 -7.12 19.41
N PRO A 212 16.34 -6.93 20.65
CA PRO A 212 16.01 -5.75 21.46
C PRO A 212 16.61 -4.47 20.86
N ALA A 213 17.76 -4.55 20.19
CA ALA A 213 18.36 -3.43 19.45
C ALA A 213 17.49 -3.00 18.26
N CYS A 214 16.98 -3.96 17.49
CA CYS A 214 16.07 -3.69 16.37
C CYS A 214 14.75 -3.06 16.83
N VAL A 215 14.18 -3.55 17.94
CA VAL A 215 12.96 -2.97 18.53
C VAL A 215 13.20 -1.51 18.95
N SER A 216 14.34 -1.23 19.61
CA SER A 216 14.72 0.12 20.01
C SER A 216 14.87 1.06 18.80
N LEU A 217 15.61 0.63 17.76
CA LEU A 217 15.88 1.44 16.57
C LEU A 217 14.63 1.75 15.74
N VAL A 218 13.78 0.74 15.51
CA VAL A 218 12.56 0.92 14.72
C VAL A 218 11.60 1.90 15.41
N LEU A 219 11.54 1.87 16.75
CA LEU A 219 10.74 2.81 17.52
C LEU A 219 11.35 4.22 17.55
N GLU A 220 12.67 4.34 17.51
CA GLU A 220 13.39 5.61 17.38
C GLU A 220 13.10 6.28 16.02
N LEU A 221 13.33 5.57 14.91
CA LEU A 221 13.09 6.08 13.55
C LEU A 221 11.61 6.38 13.27
N SER A 222 10.71 5.58 13.85
CA SER A 222 9.27 5.79 13.71
C SER A 222 8.79 7.08 14.40
N ARG A 223 9.41 7.45 15.53
CA ARG A 223 9.08 8.66 16.30
C ARG A 223 9.67 9.94 15.69
N GLU A 224 10.87 9.91 15.12
CA GLU A 224 11.46 11.07 14.43
C GLU A 224 10.67 11.48 13.18
N SER A 225 10.04 10.53 12.49
CA SER A 225 9.22 10.80 11.30
C SER A 225 7.88 11.51 11.58
N ARG A 226 7.49 11.66 12.85
CA ARG A 226 6.17 12.18 13.25
C ARG A 226 6.31 13.20 14.38
N GLU A 227 6.19 14.47 14.04
CA GLU A 227 6.03 15.56 15.01
C GLU A 227 4.89 15.28 16.01
N GLY A 228 5.27 14.85 17.21
CA GLY A 228 4.59 15.20 18.46
C GLY A 228 3.21 14.61 18.77
N ARG A 229 2.78 13.46 18.21
CA ARG A 229 1.55 12.80 18.69
C ARG A 229 1.76 11.30 18.99
N PRO A 230 1.61 10.85 20.25
CA PRO A 230 1.59 9.42 20.55
C PRO A 230 0.29 8.80 20.03
N ILE A 231 0.38 7.78 19.19
CA ILE A 231 -0.77 7.00 18.70
C ILE A 231 -0.88 5.72 19.52
N TRP A 232 -1.10 5.77 20.83
CA TRP A 232 -1.46 4.55 21.56
C TRP A 232 -2.45 4.88 22.67
N GLN A 233 -3.59 4.16 22.70
CA GLN A 233 -4.51 4.18 23.83
C GLN A 233 -3.78 3.60 25.04
N LEU A 234 -3.18 4.48 25.84
CA LEU A 234 -2.34 4.13 26.98
C LEU A 234 -3.04 3.21 27.99
N GLY A 235 -4.37 3.29 28.10
CA GLY A 235 -5.14 2.54 29.09
C GLY A 235 -5.13 1.02 28.90
N HIS A 236 -5.03 0.51 27.66
CA HIS A 236 -5.09 -0.94 27.42
C HIS A 236 -3.74 -1.63 27.60
N PHE A 237 -2.63 -0.96 27.27
CA PHE A 237 -1.27 -1.52 27.42
C PHE A 237 -0.65 -1.26 28.80
N ALA A 238 -1.02 -0.17 29.50
CA ALA A 238 -0.59 0.05 30.87
C ALA A 238 -1.16 -1.01 31.85
N HIS A 239 -2.37 -1.51 31.58
CA HIS A 239 -2.95 -2.64 32.31
C HIS A 239 -2.21 -3.96 32.00
N VAL A 240 -1.82 -4.18 30.75
CA VAL A 240 -1.04 -5.37 30.32
C VAL A 240 0.37 -5.38 30.93
N LEU A 241 1.00 -4.21 31.09
CA LEU A 241 2.26 -4.10 31.82
C LEU A 241 2.11 -4.47 33.30
N ALA A 242 1.03 -4.04 33.95
CA ALA A 242 0.75 -4.38 35.34
C ALA A 242 0.43 -5.88 35.51
N GLU A 243 -0.31 -6.48 34.57
CA GLU A 243 -0.59 -7.93 34.53
C GLU A 243 0.64 -8.79 34.20
N GLU A 244 1.57 -8.33 33.35
CA GLU A 244 2.82 -9.06 33.06
C GLU A 244 3.90 -8.89 34.17
N GLU A 245 3.85 -7.80 34.95
CA GLU A 245 4.72 -7.61 36.13
C GLU A 245 4.30 -8.50 37.33
N ASP A 246 3.00 -8.82 37.44
CA ASP A 246 2.43 -9.79 38.41
C ASP A 246 2.56 -11.26 37.97
N ASN A 247 2.72 -11.54 36.68
CA ASN A 247 2.96 -12.89 36.13
C ASN A 247 4.46 -13.28 36.16
N LYS A 248 5.09 -13.19 37.34
CA LYS A 248 6.42 -13.77 37.51
C LYS A 248 6.37 -15.28 37.28
N PRO A 249 7.31 -15.85 36.50
CA PRO A 249 7.36 -17.27 36.23
C PRO A 249 7.38 -18.06 37.55
N ASN A 250 6.52 -19.08 37.65
CA ASN A 250 6.33 -19.82 38.89
C ASN A 250 7.68 -20.35 39.43
N PRO A 251 8.10 -19.93 40.63
CA PRO A 251 9.42 -20.28 41.17
C PRO A 251 9.57 -21.79 41.41
N VAL A 252 8.47 -22.52 41.60
CA VAL A 252 8.48 -23.98 41.71
C VAL A 252 8.82 -24.61 40.36
N THR A 253 8.15 -24.15 39.29
CA THR A 253 8.41 -24.64 37.92
C THR A 253 9.84 -24.36 37.48
N GLN A 254 10.38 -23.17 37.80
CA GLN A 254 11.78 -22.85 37.52
C GLN A 254 12.76 -23.75 38.29
N ARG A 255 12.52 -24.00 39.57
CA ARG A 255 13.36 -24.90 40.38
C ARG A 255 13.32 -26.33 39.84
N VAL A 256 12.15 -26.82 39.41
CA VAL A 256 12.00 -28.13 38.77
C VAL A 256 12.78 -28.19 37.46
N LYS A 257 12.68 -27.17 36.61
CA LYS A 257 13.45 -27.08 35.36
C LYS A 257 14.96 -27.09 35.61
N ILE A 258 15.44 -26.39 36.65
CA ILE A 258 16.86 -26.39 37.02
C ILE A 258 17.32 -27.78 37.48
N ILE A 259 16.54 -28.46 38.33
CA ILE A 259 16.86 -29.82 38.80
C ILE A 259 16.87 -30.80 37.62
N MET A 260 15.89 -30.71 36.72
CA MET A 260 15.81 -31.52 35.51
C MET A 260 17.01 -31.26 34.58
N SER A 261 17.38 -29.99 34.38
CA SER A 261 18.54 -29.61 33.55
C SER A 261 19.85 -30.14 34.12
N LEU A 262 20.02 -30.05 35.44
CA LEU A 262 21.19 -30.59 36.13
C LEU A 262 21.26 -32.12 35.98
N GLY A 263 20.12 -32.80 36.11
CA GLY A 263 20.03 -34.25 35.86
C GLY A 263 20.40 -34.63 34.43
N LEU A 264 19.85 -33.93 33.43
CA LEU A 264 20.19 -34.15 32.02
C LEU A 264 21.67 -33.86 31.73
N ALA A 265 22.22 -32.77 32.26
CA ALA A 265 23.64 -32.44 32.10
C ALA A 265 24.56 -33.51 32.70
N LEU A 266 24.18 -34.09 33.85
CA LEU A 266 24.92 -35.21 34.45
C LEU A 266 24.81 -36.49 33.62
N VAL A 267 23.64 -36.78 33.02
CA VAL A 267 23.47 -37.91 32.08
C VAL A 267 24.36 -37.73 30.85
N HIS A 268 24.38 -36.52 30.26
CA HIS A 268 25.27 -36.17 29.15
C HIS A 268 26.74 -36.33 29.52
N ALA A 269 27.15 -35.82 30.68
CA ALA A 269 28.51 -35.94 31.16
C ALA A 269 28.89 -37.40 31.40
N HIS A 270 28.04 -38.20 32.06
CA HIS A 270 28.32 -39.62 32.33
C HIS A 270 28.35 -40.46 31.06
N SER A 271 27.45 -40.21 30.10
CA SER A 271 27.41 -40.95 28.84
C SER A 271 28.65 -40.67 27.97
N ARG A 272 29.15 -39.43 27.94
CA ARG A 272 30.36 -39.07 27.20
C ARG A 272 31.66 -39.45 27.91
N LEU A 273 31.66 -39.52 29.25
CA LEU A 273 32.84 -39.94 30.03
C LEU A 273 32.97 -41.47 30.13
N ALA A 274 31.88 -42.22 29.92
CA ALA A 274 31.88 -43.69 29.87
C ALA A 274 32.52 -44.25 28.58
N GLU A 275 32.61 -43.45 27.51
CA GLU A 275 33.41 -43.76 26.32
C GLU A 275 34.90 -43.48 26.59
N ASN A 276 35.53 -44.33 27.40
CA ASN A 276 36.99 -44.39 27.42
C ASN A 276 37.50 -45.22 26.24
N PRO A 277 38.53 -44.74 25.50
CA PRO A 277 39.00 -45.32 24.25
C PRO A 277 39.95 -46.48 24.55
N ASN A 278 39.43 -47.65 24.92
CA ASN A 278 40.18 -48.92 24.94
C ASN A 278 39.26 -50.08 25.33
N GLN A 279 38.46 -50.60 24.39
CA GLN A 279 38.05 -52.00 24.47
C GLN A 279 37.70 -52.56 23.09
N ASN A 280 38.68 -53.28 22.53
CA ASN A 280 38.47 -54.26 21.47
C ASN A 280 37.34 -55.21 21.87
N ARG A 281 36.28 -55.28 21.06
CA ARG A 281 35.42 -56.46 20.98
C ARG A 281 35.27 -56.90 19.53
N THR A 282 36.26 -57.68 19.10
CA THR A 282 36.07 -58.85 18.24
C THR A 282 35.22 -59.89 18.98
N MET A 283 34.07 -60.28 18.43
CA MET A 283 33.65 -61.69 18.34
C MET A 283 32.34 -61.85 17.55
N GLU A 284 32.38 -62.82 16.65
CA GLU A 284 31.38 -63.27 15.69
C GLU A 284 30.11 -63.88 16.33
N GLY A 285 29.02 -63.93 15.57
CA GLY A 285 27.86 -64.77 15.88
C GLY A 285 26.66 -64.59 14.93
N PRO A 286 26.39 -65.54 14.01
CA PRO A 286 25.38 -65.44 12.94
C PRO A 286 24.01 -65.99 13.40
N ILE A 287 22.91 -65.67 12.68
CA ILE A 287 21.79 -66.60 12.32
C ILE A 287 20.60 -65.87 11.62
N THR A 288 20.36 -66.29 10.37
CA THR A 288 19.09 -66.46 9.61
C THR A 288 18.19 -65.26 9.28
N LYS A 289 18.02 -64.89 8.01
CA LYS A 289 17.20 -65.51 6.92
C LYS A 289 15.71 -65.14 6.93
N ARG A 290 15.32 -64.51 5.81
CA ARG A 290 14.03 -64.60 5.08
C ARG A 290 12.77 -64.07 5.77
N LEU A 291 12.20 -63.04 5.14
CA LEU A 291 10.90 -63.13 4.49
C LEU A 291 10.81 -62.04 3.42
N ASP A 292 11.06 -62.43 2.17
CA ASP A 292 10.32 -61.84 1.05
C ASP A 292 8.87 -62.33 1.22
N SER A 293 7.95 -61.39 1.42
CA SER A 293 6.52 -61.60 1.20
C SER A 293 5.92 -60.27 0.77
N ASP A 294 5.22 -60.30 -0.36
CA ASP A 294 4.43 -59.22 -0.93
C ASP A 294 3.58 -58.46 0.10
N GLY A 295 3.48 -57.14 -0.10
CA GLY A 295 2.34 -56.34 0.36
C GLY A 295 2.67 -55.15 1.27
N ASN A 296 2.47 -53.95 0.72
CA ASN A 296 2.23 -52.66 1.39
C ASN A 296 3.30 -52.07 2.32
N MET A 297 3.83 -50.91 1.89
CA MET A 297 4.08 -49.71 2.71
C MET A 297 4.54 -49.95 4.16
N LEU A 298 5.70 -50.58 4.36
CA LEU A 298 6.38 -50.53 5.65
C LEU A 298 7.41 -49.39 5.59
N MET A 299 7.12 -48.27 6.26
CA MET A 299 8.07 -47.18 6.45
C MET A 299 9.33 -47.71 7.15
N ASP A 300 10.49 -47.22 6.71
CA ASP A 300 11.76 -47.53 7.36
C ASP A 300 11.77 -47.01 8.80
N LEU A 301 12.47 -47.68 9.72
CA LEU A 301 12.45 -47.34 11.15
C LEU A 301 12.91 -45.88 11.39
N GLU A 302 13.86 -45.40 10.58
CA GLU A 302 14.35 -44.03 10.57
C GLU A 302 13.26 -43.01 10.16
N GLN A 303 12.43 -43.36 9.18
CA GLN A 303 11.31 -42.55 8.72
C GLN A 303 10.17 -42.49 9.75
N VAL A 304 9.92 -43.60 10.46
CA VAL A 304 8.93 -43.65 11.56
C VAL A 304 9.37 -42.79 12.74
N ILE A 305 10.66 -42.82 13.10
CA ILE A 305 11.21 -41.99 14.17
C ILE A 305 11.13 -40.51 13.80
N THR A 306 11.49 -40.15 12.57
CA THR A 306 11.46 -38.77 12.07
C THR A 306 10.04 -38.22 11.99
N LEU A 307 9.09 -39.01 11.46
CA LEU A 307 7.68 -38.64 11.42
C LEU A 307 7.09 -38.54 12.83
N GLY A 308 7.45 -39.46 13.73
CA GLY A 308 7.05 -39.44 15.13
C GLY A 308 7.53 -38.18 15.85
N LEU A 309 8.79 -37.78 15.65
CA LEU A 309 9.35 -36.55 16.20
C LEU A 309 8.64 -35.30 15.67
N ALA A 310 8.41 -35.23 14.36
CA ALA A 310 7.68 -34.13 13.73
C ALA A 310 6.24 -34.02 14.23
N LEU A 311 5.54 -35.15 14.43
CA LEU A 311 4.18 -35.19 14.95
C LEU A 311 4.12 -34.77 16.42
N LEU A 312 5.10 -35.19 17.24
CA LEU A 312 5.18 -34.88 18.66
C LEU A 312 5.50 -33.40 18.89
N LEU A 313 6.38 -32.82 18.06
CA LEU A 313 6.62 -31.38 18.00
C LEU A 313 5.35 -30.64 17.55
N ALA A 314 4.68 -31.10 16.49
CA ALA A 314 3.42 -30.51 16.03
C ALA A 314 2.32 -30.53 17.11
N VAL A 315 2.19 -31.62 17.88
CA VAL A 315 1.22 -31.74 18.98
C VAL A 315 1.56 -30.78 20.13
N LYS A 316 2.83 -30.68 20.52
CA LYS A 316 3.30 -29.68 21.50
C LYS A 316 2.89 -28.27 21.03
N TYR A 317 3.11 -27.93 19.77
CA TYR A 317 2.88 -26.56 19.28
C TYR A 317 1.41 -26.23 19.02
N VAL A 318 0.62 -27.14 18.44
CA VAL A 318 -0.79 -26.90 18.13
C VAL A 318 -1.65 -26.89 19.40
N PHE A 319 -1.36 -27.76 20.37
CA PHE A 319 -2.24 -27.94 21.54
C PHE A 319 -1.73 -27.29 22.83
N PHE A 320 -0.42 -27.27 23.10
CA PHE A 320 0.10 -26.70 24.37
C PHE A 320 0.40 -25.20 24.27
N GLU A 321 0.97 -24.72 23.16
CA GLU A 321 1.31 -23.30 22.99
C GLU A 321 0.04 -22.44 22.76
N GLN A 322 -0.96 -22.99 22.05
CA GLN A 322 -2.27 -22.35 21.90
C GLN A 322 -3.04 -22.29 23.23
N ALA A 323 -2.87 -23.27 24.12
CA ALA A 323 -3.45 -23.26 25.46
C ALA A 323 -2.75 -22.26 26.42
N GLU A 324 -1.44 -22.02 26.29
CA GLU A 324 -0.74 -20.93 27.01
C GLU A 324 -1.14 -19.55 26.47
N ALA A 325 -1.33 -19.41 25.17
CA ALA A 325 -1.87 -18.19 24.55
C ALA A 325 -3.33 -17.92 24.92
N GLU A 326 -4.17 -18.96 25.04
CA GLU A 326 -5.58 -18.80 25.47
C GLU A 326 -5.72 -18.63 26.99
N SER A 327 -4.86 -19.26 27.81
CA SER A 327 -4.90 -19.12 29.28
C SER A 327 -4.42 -17.76 29.78
N SER A 328 -3.47 -17.11 29.09
CA SER A 328 -3.08 -15.72 29.35
C SER A 328 -4.19 -14.71 29.03
N PHE A 329 -5.18 -15.08 28.20
CA PHE A 329 -6.36 -14.28 27.90
C PHE A 329 -7.62 -14.65 28.72
N SER A 330 -7.65 -15.81 29.39
CA SER A 330 -8.90 -16.39 29.93
C SER A 330 -9.08 -16.35 31.46
N LEU A 331 -8.15 -15.80 32.26
CA LEU A 331 -8.33 -15.68 33.71
C LEU A 331 -9.14 -14.44 34.13
N LYS A 332 -10.46 -14.55 33.91
CA LYS A 332 -11.61 -14.02 34.65
C LYS A 332 -11.56 -12.62 35.30
N SER A 333 -12.42 -11.76 34.75
CA SER A 333 -13.32 -10.83 35.44
C SER A 333 -13.95 -11.37 36.75
N PRO A 334 -14.11 -10.56 37.82
CA PRO A 334 -14.95 -10.92 38.95
C PRO A 334 -16.39 -10.39 38.81
N ILE A 335 -17.36 -11.27 39.10
CA ILE A 335 -18.79 -11.00 39.28
C ILE A 335 -19.06 -10.80 40.79
N ILE A 336 -19.64 -9.63 41.13
CA ILE A 336 -20.60 -9.26 42.20
C ILE A 336 -20.38 -9.77 43.65
N SER A 337 -20.16 -8.83 44.59
CA SER A 337 -20.77 -8.86 45.94
C SER A 337 -20.79 -7.46 46.62
N ALA A 338 -22.01 -6.96 46.88
CA ALA A 338 -22.51 -6.04 47.92
C ALA A 338 -21.81 -4.69 48.28
N PRO A 339 -22.58 -3.65 48.71
CA PRO A 339 -22.12 -2.26 48.83
C PRO A 339 -21.69 -1.87 50.26
N PRO A 340 -20.93 -0.78 50.42
CA PRO A 340 -21.00 0.04 51.62
C PRO A 340 -21.48 1.47 51.33
N SER A 341 -22.62 1.79 51.94
CA SER A 341 -22.87 2.96 52.80
C SER A 341 -22.15 4.29 52.52
N GLN A 342 -22.98 5.29 52.20
CA GLN A 342 -23.02 6.63 52.80
C GLN A 342 -21.69 7.31 53.16
N MET A 343 -21.41 8.41 52.46
CA MET A 343 -21.25 9.68 53.16
C MET A 343 -22.00 10.78 52.41
N LEU A 344 -22.82 11.48 53.18
CA LEU A 344 -23.85 12.44 52.79
C LEU A 344 -23.34 13.82 53.27
N TRP A 345 -23.97 14.88 52.76
CA TRP A 345 -23.83 16.32 53.10
C TRP A 345 -22.79 17.07 52.24
N GLU A 346 -23.09 18.19 51.58
CA GLU A 346 -24.24 19.09 51.74
C GLU A 346 -24.38 20.05 50.54
N SER A 347 -25.64 20.37 50.23
CA SER A 347 -26.06 21.48 49.37
C SER A 347 -26.03 22.78 50.18
N GLY A 348 -25.63 23.90 49.56
CA GLY A 348 -25.76 25.23 50.15
C GLY A 348 -25.92 26.32 49.10
N GLU A 349 -27.14 26.82 48.96
CA GLU A 349 -27.49 28.05 48.25
C GLU A 349 -26.90 29.29 48.98
N CYS A 350 -26.42 30.31 48.25
CA CYS A 350 -27.12 31.60 48.12
C CYS A 350 -26.24 32.76 47.58
N CYS A 351 -26.89 33.59 46.76
CA CYS A 351 -26.86 35.07 46.76
C CYS A 351 -25.81 35.85 45.93
N ARG A 352 -26.29 36.34 44.77
CA ARG A 352 -26.24 37.70 44.15
C ARG A 352 -24.96 38.59 44.20
N ARG A 353 -24.58 39.12 43.03
CA ARG A 353 -24.52 40.57 42.71
C ARG A 353 -24.46 40.87 41.19
N ASP A 354 -25.03 42.02 40.83
CA ASP A 354 -25.44 42.50 39.50
C ASP A 354 -24.36 43.21 38.63
N LEU A 355 -24.48 43.02 37.29
CA LEU A 355 -24.41 43.95 36.12
C LEU A 355 -23.13 44.81 35.80
N PRO A 356 -22.95 45.39 34.57
CA PRO A 356 -23.81 45.37 33.36
C PRO A 356 -23.15 45.12 31.95
N VAL A 357 -24.08 44.83 31.04
CA VAL A 357 -24.24 44.84 29.56
C VAL A 357 -23.48 45.90 28.71
N SER A 358 -23.10 45.51 27.48
CA SER A 358 -23.29 46.33 26.25
C SER A 358 -23.51 45.47 24.98
N LYS A 359 -24.50 45.86 24.15
CA LYS A 359 -24.94 45.24 22.88
C LYS A 359 -24.36 46.00 21.67
N PRO A 360 -24.21 45.40 20.48
CA PRO A 360 -24.13 46.13 19.21
C PRO A 360 -25.47 46.18 18.45
N GLN A 361 -25.82 47.36 17.93
CA GLN A 361 -27.03 47.64 17.12
C GLN A 361 -26.79 47.51 15.61
N LYS A 362 -27.86 47.09 14.90
CA LYS A 362 -28.05 47.09 13.44
C LYS A 362 -28.83 48.33 12.99
N ILE A 363 -28.54 48.86 11.79
CA ILE A 363 -29.42 49.66 10.88
C ILE A 363 -28.81 49.45 9.46
N VAL A 364 -29.39 48.79 8.44
CA VAL A 364 -30.58 48.93 7.54
C VAL A 364 -30.58 50.13 6.57
N ASN A 365 -30.62 49.77 5.27
CA ASN A 365 -30.78 50.47 3.98
C ASN A 365 -31.52 51.82 3.89
N ASP A 366 -31.19 52.59 2.84
CA ASP A 366 -32.21 53.03 1.86
C ASP A 366 -31.67 53.24 0.41
N GLN A 367 -32.62 53.28 -0.53
CA GLN A 367 -32.62 53.17 -2.01
C GLN A 367 -32.01 54.40 -2.75
N THR A 368 -31.73 54.40 -4.07
CA THR A 368 -32.70 54.74 -5.13
C THR A 368 -32.13 54.46 -6.56
N GLN A 369 -33.05 54.20 -7.49
CA GLN A 369 -32.99 53.74 -8.89
C GLN A 369 -32.50 54.79 -9.92
N THR A 370 -31.97 54.35 -11.08
CA THR A 370 -32.60 54.46 -12.45
C THR A 370 -31.61 54.10 -13.59
N ARG A 371 -32.10 53.41 -14.64
CA ARG A 371 -31.52 53.13 -15.98
C ARG A 371 -32.11 54.14 -17.02
N PRO A 372 -31.95 54.07 -18.38
CA PRO A 372 -31.24 53.14 -19.30
C PRO A 372 -30.55 53.80 -20.56
N ASP A 373 -30.11 52.95 -21.51
CA ASP A 373 -29.90 53.17 -22.97
C ASP A 373 -28.60 53.88 -23.46
N SER A 374 -27.96 53.58 -24.60
CA SER A 374 -28.16 52.64 -25.73
C SER A 374 -26.92 52.65 -26.69
N SER A 375 -26.77 51.54 -27.44
CA SER A 375 -26.33 51.40 -28.86
C SER A 375 -25.01 51.98 -29.46
N ALA A 376 -24.21 51.04 -29.99
CA ALA A 376 -23.77 50.91 -31.41
C ALA A 376 -22.47 51.59 -31.96
N SER A 377 -21.54 50.69 -32.31
CA SER A 377 -20.81 50.52 -33.59
C SER A 377 -19.76 51.52 -34.12
N VAL A 378 -18.52 51.00 -34.18
CA VAL A 378 -17.53 50.91 -35.30
C VAL A 378 -17.15 52.18 -36.08
N LYS A 379 -15.87 52.55 -35.97
CA LYS A 379 -14.98 52.92 -37.10
C LYS A 379 -13.52 52.63 -36.72
N GLY A 380 -12.77 52.03 -37.64
CA GLY A 380 -11.40 51.58 -37.43
C GLY A 380 -10.31 52.52 -37.95
N VAL A 381 -9.10 52.16 -37.52
CA VAL A 381 -7.74 52.44 -38.04
C VAL A 381 -7.21 53.86 -37.84
N VAL A 382 -6.15 54.01 -37.01
CA VAL A 382 -4.77 54.42 -37.39
C VAL A 382 -3.80 53.97 -36.29
N ASP A 383 -2.62 53.51 -36.70
CA ASP A 383 -1.40 53.17 -35.94
C ASP A 383 -1.16 53.97 -34.65
N GLY A 384 -0.67 53.27 -33.63
CA GLY A 384 -0.17 53.86 -32.39
C GLY A 384 0.82 52.92 -31.68
N GLN A 385 2.10 53.21 -31.88
CA GLN A 385 3.29 52.62 -31.27
C GLN A 385 3.11 52.06 -29.85
N THR A 386 3.59 50.84 -29.65
CA THR A 386 3.96 50.29 -28.33
C THR A 386 4.90 51.27 -27.62
N PRO A 387 4.58 51.71 -26.39
CA PRO A 387 5.52 52.52 -25.62
C PRO A 387 6.64 51.61 -25.12
N GLU A 388 7.85 51.87 -25.61
CA GLU A 388 9.10 51.37 -25.05
C GLU A 388 9.17 51.74 -23.57
N THR A 389 9.20 50.75 -22.69
CA THR A 389 9.44 50.94 -21.27
C THR A 389 10.90 51.31 -21.06
N SER A 390 11.15 52.58 -20.76
CA SER A 390 12.47 53.11 -20.43
C SER A 390 13.02 52.44 -19.15
N CYS A 391 14.12 51.68 -19.31
CA CYS A 391 14.99 51.27 -18.22
C CYS A 391 15.71 52.49 -17.63
N ASN A 392 15.35 52.90 -16.40
CA ASN A 392 16.15 53.64 -15.39
C ASN A 392 15.25 54.54 -14.51
N SER A 393 14.34 53.97 -13.72
CA SER A 393 13.75 54.68 -12.57
C SER A 393 14.14 53.94 -11.30
N GLU A 394 14.75 54.62 -10.33
CA GLU A 394 14.96 54.09 -8.99
C GLU A 394 13.63 53.57 -8.40
N ALA A 395 13.70 52.47 -7.64
CA ALA A 395 12.50 51.87 -7.04
C ALA A 395 11.77 52.89 -6.15
N ARG A 396 10.49 53.13 -6.44
CA ARG A 396 9.66 54.06 -5.66
C ARG A 396 9.46 53.56 -4.24
N THR A 397 9.10 54.47 -3.35
CA THR A 397 8.76 54.13 -1.96
C THR A 397 7.53 53.22 -1.89
N LEU A 398 7.38 52.50 -0.77
CA LEU A 398 6.24 51.60 -0.59
C LEU A 398 4.91 52.36 -0.62
N GLU A 399 4.88 53.55 -0.02
CA GLU A 399 3.71 54.43 0.03
C GLU A 399 3.26 54.87 -1.37
N GLU A 400 4.22 55.24 -2.24
CA GLU A 400 3.96 55.60 -3.63
C GLU A 400 3.46 54.40 -4.44
N CYS A 401 4.05 53.22 -4.24
CA CYS A 401 3.62 51.99 -4.90
C CYS A 401 2.18 51.62 -4.50
N VAL A 402 1.82 51.77 -3.22
CA VAL A 402 0.45 51.55 -2.73
C VAL A 402 -0.51 52.60 -3.29
N ALA A 403 -0.09 53.87 -3.41
CA ALA A 403 -0.90 54.93 -4.00
C ALA A 403 -1.21 54.65 -5.48
N ILE A 404 -0.20 54.23 -6.26
CA ILE A 404 -0.35 53.84 -7.66
C ILE A 404 -1.28 52.63 -7.81
N LEU A 405 -1.12 51.62 -6.95
CA LEU A 405 -1.97 50.42 -6.96
C LEU A 405 -3.46 50.75 -6.69
N ARG A 406 -3.73 51.75 -5.86
CA ARG A 406 -5.10 52.19 -5.51
C ARG A 406 -5.68 53.22 -6.48
N ASP A 407 -4.85 53.82 -7.35
CA ASP A 407 -5.27 54.80 -8.34
C ASP A 407 -6.01 54.09 -9.50
N PRO A 408 -7.31 54.38 -9.72
CA PRO A 408 -8.09 53.77 -10.80
C PRO A 408 -7.57 54.06 -12.21
N GLN A 409 -6.75 55.11 -12.40
CA GLN A 409 -6.20 55.48 -13.71
C GLN A 409 -4.79 54.94 -13.97
N ARG A 410 -4.00 54.66 -12.92
CA ARG A 410 -2.64 54.13 -13.05
C ARG A 410 -2.61 52.63 -12.82
N GLY A 411 -3.13 52.13 -11.71
CA GLY A 411 -3.21 50.68 -11.46
C GLY A 411 -1.86 49.94 -11.52
N PRO A 412 -1.88 48.60 -11.51
CA PRO A 412 -0.69 47.76 -11.36
C PRO A 412 0.20 47.69 -12.61
N ARG A 413 -0.27 48.17 -13.77
CA ARG A 413 0.50 48.23 -15.02
C ARG A 413 1.67 49.20 -14.95
N PHE A 414 1.61 50.19 -14.06
CA PHE A 414 2.61 51.24 -13.91
C PHE A 414 3.66 50.93 -12.84
N LEU A 415 3.55 49.78 -12.17
CA LEU A 415 4.52 49.29 -11.20
C LEU A 415 5.54 48.38 -11.90
N THR A 416 6.79 48.39 -11.47
CA THR A 416 7.83 47.43 -11.91
C THR A 416 7.67 46.10 -11.19
N ASP A 417 8.30 45.03 -11.70
CA ASP A 417 8.22 43.70 -11.07
C ASP A 417 8.90 43.68 -9.68
N GLU A 418 9.95 44.48 -9.49
CA GLU A 418 10.62 44.69 -8.20
C GLU A 418 9.70 45.40 -7.18
N GLU A 419 8.96 46.42 -7.61
CA GLU A 419 7.98 47.13 -6.77
C GLU A 419 6.80 46.23 -6.40
N VAL A 420 6.31 45.41 -7.35
CA VAL A 420 5.27 44.41 -7.08
C VAL A 420 5.78 43.38 -6.06
N THR A 421 7.02 42.92 -6.19
CA THR A 421 7.63 41.99 -5.23
C THR A 421 7.71 42.60 -3.82
N THR A 422 8.04 43.89 -3.72
CA THR A 422 8.03 44.65 -2.46
C THR A 422 6.62 44.75 -1.87
N LEU A 423 5.61 45.01 -2.69
CA LEU A 423 4.20 45.04 -2.28
C LEU A 423 3.68 43.67 -1.79
N VAL A 424 4.15 42.57 -2.37
CA VAL A 424 3.81 41.22 -1.90
C VAL A 424 4.50 40.91 -0.58
N THR A 425 5.79 41.25 -0.45
CA THR A 425 6.59 41.01 0.76
C THR A 425 6.05 41.78 1.96
N SER A 426 5.57 43.01 1.72
CA SER A 426 4.89 43.85 2.71
C SER A 426 3.41 43.49 2.95
N ARG A 427 2.89 42.42 2.30
CA ARG A 427 1.50 41.94 2.37
C ARG A 427 0.43 42.94 1.90
N ASN A 428 0.81 43.97 1.14
CA ASN A 428 -0.14 44.85 0.45
C ASN A 428 -0.82 44.15 -0.73
N ILE A 429 -0.13 43.21 -1.38
CA ILE A 429 -0.69 42.26 -2.34
C ILE A 429 -0.53 40.85 -1.80
N LEU A 430 -1.59 40.04 -1.87
CA LEU A 430 -1.51 38.61 -1.51
C LEU A 430 -0.95 37.81 -2.69
N ASN A 431 0.10 37.00 -2.45
CA ASN A 431 0.79 36.23 -3.48
C ASN A 431 -0.15 35.39 -4.38
N TYR A 432 -1.18 34.77 -3.79
CA TYR A 432 -2.14 33.94 -4.54
C TYR A 432 -3.15 34.74 -5.38
N LYS A 433 -3.15 36.09 -5.27
CA LYS A 433 -4.03 36.98 -6.04
C LYS A 433 -3.31 37.75 -7.15
N LEU A 434 -2.02 37.49 -7.38
CA LEU A 434 -1.20 38.25 -8.34
C LEU A 434 -1.82 38.33 -9.73
N GLU A 435 -2.34 37.22 -10.25
CA GLU A 435 -2.94 37.14 -11.59
C GLU A 435 -4.23 37.96 -11.70
N ALA A 436 -4.99 38.06 -10.61
CA ALA A 436 -6.20 38.88 -10.56
C ALA A 436 -5.89 40.37 -10.39
N VAL A 437 -4.80 40.70 -9.69
CA VAL A 437 -4.39 42.08 -9.40
C VAL A 437 -3.65 42.69 -10.60
N LEU A 438 -2.67 42.00 -11.20
CA LEU A 438 -1.77 42.60 -12.19
C LEU A 438 -2.36 42.77 -13.59
N GLU A 439 -3.63 42.41 -13.81
CA GLU A 439 -4.36 42.48 -15.09
C GLU A 439 -3.75 41.66 -16.25
N SER A 440 -2.55 41.12 -16.07
CA SER A 440 -1.88 40.13 -16.92
C SER A 440 -1.60 38.89 -16.07
N PRO A 441 -2.38 37.80 -16.23
CA PRO A 441 -2.14 36.55 -15.53
C PRO A 441 -0.73 36.00 -15.74
N GLU A 442 -0.18 36.10 -16.96
CA GLU A 442 1.18 35.68 -17.27
C GLU A 442 2.22 36.48 -16.47
N ARG A 443 2.05 37.80 -16.35
CA ARG A 443 2.92 38.64 -15.51
C ARG A 443 2.84 38.23 -14.04
N GLY A 444 1.65 37.90 -13.54
CA GLY A 444 1.46 37.36 -12.19
C GLY A 444 2.24 36.07 -11.95
N VAL A 445 2.25 35.16 -12.94
CA VAL A 445 3.06 33.94 -12.92
C VAL A 445 4.56 34.26 -12.96
N SER A 446 4.99 35.20 -13.80
CA SER A 446 6.39 35.64 -13.90
C SER A 446 6.93 36.17 -12.56
N VAL A 447 6.24 37.14 -11.95
CA VAL A 447 6.62 37.71 -10.65
C VAL A 447 6.67 36.63 -9.57
N ARG A 448 5.68 35.71 -9.54
CA ARG A 448 5.71 34.60 -8.58
C ARG A 448 6.93 33.70 -8.77
N ARG A 449 7.33 33.42 -10.01
CA ARG A 449 8.52 32.62 -10.33
C ARG A 449 9.80 33.31 -9.84
N GLU A 450 9.94 34.62 -10.06
CA GLU A 450 11.09 35.40 -9.57
C GLU A 450 11.19 35.36 -8.04
N MET A 451 10.06 35.60 -7.36
CA MET A 451 9.97 35.51 -5.90
C MET A 451 10.26 34.11 -5.35
N LEU A 452 9.95 33.06 -6.12
CA LEU A 452 10.21 31.67 -5.75
C LEU A 452 11.68 31.30 -6.00
N SER A 453 12.26 31.70 -7.12
CA SER A 453 13.64 31.40 -7.51
C SER A 453 14.66 31.79 -6.43
N SER A 454 14.48 32.93 -5.77
CA SER A 454 15.37 33.37 -4.67
C SER A 454 15.32 32.47 -3.42
N LYS A 455 14.26 31.68 -3.26
CA LYS A 455 14.04 30.78 -2.12
C LYS A 455 14.41 29.32 -2.42
N LEU A 456 14.70 29.00 -3.68
CA LEU A 456 15.08 27.65 -4.08
C LEU A 456 16.58 27.42 -3.85
N PRO A 457 17.01 26.16 -3.59
CA PRO A 457 18.43 25.82 -3.49
C PRO A 457 19.23 26.13 -4.77
N ASP A 458 18.58 26.02 -5.93
CA ASP A 458 19.11 26.39 -7.24
C ASP A 458 18.21 27.46 -7.87
N HIS A 459 18.75 28.67 -8.02
CA HIS A 459 18.03 29.82 -8.57
C HIS A 459 17.62 29.62 -10.04
N SER A 460 18.30 28.73 -10.77
CA SER A 460 18.03 28.41 -12.17
C SER A 460 17.00 27.31 -12.38
N ALA A 461 16.51 26.67 -11.31
CA ALA A 461 15.64 25.49 -11.38
C ALA A 461 14.36 25.68 -12.22
N LEU A 462 13.84 26.91 -12.31
CA LEU A 462 12.63 27.22 -13.07
C LEU A 462 12.89 27.54 -14.54
N ALA A 463 14.14 27.66 -14.99
CA ALA A 463 14.49 28.14 -16.33
C ALA A 463 13.85 27.31 -17.46
N LEU A 464 13.77 25.99 -17.29
CA LEU A 464 13.20 25.06 -18.27
C LEU A 464 11.72 24.73 -18.03
N LEU A 465 11.12 25.21 -16.93
CA LEU A 465 9.68 25.06 -16.69
C LEU A 465 8.93 26.16 -17.48
N PRO A 466 8.23 25.83 -18.57
CA PRO A 466 7.60 26.83 -19.42
C PRO A 466 6.42 27.51 -18.72
N TYR A 467 6.17 28.76 -19.09
CA TYR A 467 5.05 29.54 -18.55
C TYR A 467 4.48 30.58 -19.52
N LYS A 468 5.24 30.99 -20.54
CA LYS A 468 4.79 32.00 -21.51
C LYS A 468 3.74 31.42 -22.46
N ASP A 469 2.94 32.30 -23.05
CA ASP A 469 2.02 31.99 -24.16
C ASP A 469 0.96 30.93 -23.80
N TYR A 470 0.60 30.84 -22.51
CA TYR A 470 -0.43 29.94 -22.00
C TYR A 470 -1.64 30.72 -21.51
N ASP A 471 -2.85 30.30 -21.91
CA ASP A 471 -4.11 30.93 -21.51
C ASP A 471 -4.47 30.62 -20.04
N TYR A 472 -3.83 31.34 -19.12
CA TYR A 472 -4.08 31.22 -17.68
C TYR A 472 -5.48 31.69 -17.25
N SER A 473 -6.19 32.46 -18.08
CA SER A 473 -7.54 32.94 -17.75
C SER A 473 -8.51 31.79 -17.47
N LYS A 474 -8.30 30.63 -18.11
CA LYS A 474 -9.10 29.41 -17.93
C LYS A 474 -8.64 28.52 -16.78
N VAL A 475 -7.45 28.76 -16.23
CA VAL A 475 -6.91 28.01 -15.09
C VAL A 475 -7.28 28.69 -13.77
N MET A 476 -7.21 30.02 -13.73
CA MET A 476 -7.42 30.80 -12.53
C MET A 476 -8.83 30.61 -11.95
N GLY A 477 -8.92 30.30 -10.66
CA GLY A 477 -10.19 30.10 -9.95
C GLY A 477 -10.98 28.86 -10.36
N SER A 478 -10.39 27.99 -11.21
CA SER A 478 -11.08 26.82 -11.76
C SER A 478 -10.26 25.53 -11.68
N CYS A 479 -8.97 25.57 -12.02
CA CYS A 479 -8.15 24.37 -12.21
C CYS A 479 -6.89 24.31 -11.33
N CYS A 480 -6.26 25.44 -11.01
CA CYS A 480 -5.03 25.47 -10.23
C CYS A 480 -4.83 26.82 -9.53
N GLU A 481 -4.14 26.80 -8.40
CA GLU A 481 -3.72 27.95 -7.60
C GLU A 481 -2.19 28.04 -7.54
N ASN A 482 -1.63 29.22 -7.23
CA ASN A 482 -0.19 29.44 -7.11
C ASN A 482 0.61 28.97 -8.33
N VAL A 483 0.06 29.20 -9.53
CA VAL A 483 0.63 28.80 -10.81
C VAL A 483 2.04 29.37 -11.01
N ILE A 484 2.99 28.51 -11.40
CA ILE A 484 4.39 28.89 -11.72
C ILE A 484 4.79 28.52 -13.14
N GLY A 485 3.84 28.07 -13.96
CA GLY A 485 4.09 27.52 -15.28
C GLY A 485 3.12 26.39 -15.60
N TYR A 486 3.47 25.58 -16.60
CA TYR A 486 2.77 24.35 -16.95
C TYR A 486 3.78 23.25 -17.26
N MET A 487 3.33 21.99 -17.22
CA MET A 487 4.16 20.82 -17.49
C MET A 487 3.78 20.19 -18.83
N PRO A 488 4.62 20.30 -19.88
CA PRO A 488 4.40 19.59 -21.13
C PRO A 488 4.47 18.08 -20.92
N VAL A 489 3.43 17.36 -21.33
CA VAL A 489 3.41 15.89 -21.38
C VAL A 489 3.27 15.46 -22.84
N PRO A 490 4.15 14.60 -23.38
CA PRO A 490 4.03 14.14 -24.76
C PRO A 490 2.68 13.47 -25.02
N VAL A 491 2.02 13.85 -26.11
CA VAL A 491 0.74 13.25 -26.54
C VAL A 491 0.97 12.45 -27.81
N GLY A 492 0.83 11.13 -27.72
CA GLY A 492 0.80 10.22 -28.86
C GLY A 492 -0.63 9.88 -29.27
N VAL A 493 -0.78 9.20 -30.42
CA VAL A 493 -2.06 8.71 -30.92
C VAL A 493 -2.00 7.21 -31.16
N ALA A 494 -3.03 6.48 -30.74
CA ALA A 494 -3.23 5.08 -31.05
C ALA A 494 -4.54 4.90 -31.84
N GLY A 495 -4.50 4.18 -32.96
CA GLY A 495 -5.70 3.87 -33.73
C GLY A 495 -5.45 3.57 -35.22
N PRO A 496 -6.54 3.38 -36.00
CA PRO A 496 -7.93 3.50 -35.55
C PRO A 496 -8.33 2.36 -34.60
N LEU A 497 -9.05 2.69 -33.53
CA LEU A 497 -9.80 1.74 -32.71
C LEU A 497 -11.20 1.60 -33.31
N LEU A 498 -11.49 0.46 -33.93
CA LEU A 498 -12.83 0.13 -34.43
C LEU A 498 -13.69 -0.39 -33.26
N LEU A 499 -14.56 0.47 -32.73
CA LEU A 499 -15.40 0.23 -31.55
C LEU A 499 -16.85 0.57 -31.88
N ASP A 500 -17.76 -0.38 -31.67
CA ASP A 500 -19.19 -0.23 -31.94
C ASP A 500 -19.45 0.37 -33.35
N GLU A 501 -18.77 -0.21 -34.35
CA GLU A 501 -18.83 0.19 -35.77
C GLU A 501 -18.30 1.60 -36.09
N LYS A 502 -17.68 2.28 -35.12
CA LYS A 502 -17.05 3.60 -35.28
C LYS A 502 -15.54 3.52 -35.12
N GLN A 503 -14.81 4.39 -35.80
CA GLN A 503 -13.36 4.47 -35.69
C GLN A 503 -12.95 5.66 -34.79
N PHE A 504 -12.04 5.40 -33.85
CA PHE A 504 -11.50 6.41 -32.95
C PHE A 504 -9.98 6.47 -33.04
N HIS A 505 -9.44 7.69 -33.11
CA HIS A 505 -8.00 7.95 -32.96
C HIS A 505 -7.76 8.46 -31.54
N VAL A 506 -7.23 7.60 -30.68
CA VAL A 506 -7.21 7.82 -29.23
C VAL A 506 -5.97 8.60 -28.83
N PRO A 507 -6.12 9.82 -28.26
CA PRO A 507 -4.98 10.58 -27.73
C PRO A 507 -4.51 10.00 -26.40
N LEU A 508 -3.20 9.84 -26.24
CA LEU A 508 -2.54 9.25 -25.07
C LEU A 508 -1.40 10.16 -24.61
N ALA A 509 -1.58 10.83 -23.46
CA ALA A 509 -0.54 11.67 -22.86
C ALA A 509 0.32 10.83 -21.90
N THR A 510 1.58 10.59 -22.24
CA THR A 510 2.46 9.71 -21.45
C THR A 510 3.94 10.02 -21.67
N THR A 511 4.75 9.67 -20.67
CA THR A 511 6.21 9.64 -20.76
C THR A 511 6.75 8.21 -20.74
N GLU A 512 5.89 7.19 -20.68
CA GLU A 512 6.29 5.79 -20.73
C GLU A 512 6.53 5.35 -22.19
N GLY A 513 7.77 4.99 -22.52
CA GLY A 513 8.12 4.42 -23.81
C GLY A 513 7.37 3.10 -24.07
N CYS A 514 7.14 2.77 -25.34
CA CYS A 514 6.32 1.64 -25.82
C CYS A 514 4.81 1.73 -25.57
N LEU A 515 4.30 2.53 -24.62
CA LEU A 515 2.87 2.50 -24.27
C LEU A 515 1.97 2.76 -25.49
N VAL A 516 2.17 3.88 -26.18
CA VAL A 516 1.38 4.26 -27.36
C VAL A 516 1.52 3.24 -28.49
N ALA A 517 2.76 2.78 -28.76
CA ALA A 517 3.03 1.82 -29.82
C ALA A 517 2.37 0.45 -29.55
N SER A 518 2.43 -0.04 -28.32
CA SER A 518 1.79 -1.27 -27.88
C SER A 518 0.27 -1.17 -28.01
N THR A 519 -0.33 -0.09 -27.53
CA THR A 519 -1.78 0.16 -27.67
C THR A 519 -2.20 0.24 -29.14
N ASN A 520 -1.39 0.87 -29.99
CA ASN A 520 -1.63 0.96 -31.42
C ASN A 520 -1.61 -0.42 -32.10
N ARG A 521 -0.67 -1.30 -31.72
CA ARG A 521 -0.64 -2.70 -32.16
C ARG A 521 -1.89 -3.46 -31.75
N GLY A 522 -2.38 -3.23 -30.53
CA GLY A 522 -3.66 -3.76 -30.05
C GLY A 522 -4.85 -3.30 -30.92
N CYS A 523 -4.92 -2.00 -31.21
CA CYS A 523 -5.95 -1.42 -32.08
C CYS A 523 -5.92 -2.03 -33.50
N ARG A 524 -4.71 -2.30 -34.02
CA ARG A 524 -4.52 -2.98 -35.31
C ARG A 524 -5.06 -4.41 -35.27
N ALA A 525 -4.79 -5.17 -34.22
CA ALA A 525 -5.31 -6.54 -34.08
C ALA A 525 -6.85 -6.54 -34.03
N LEU A 526 -7.44 -5.66 -33.22
CA LEU A 526 -8.90 -5.54 -33.13
C LEU A 526 -9.54 -5.13 -34.46
N SER A 527 -8.97 -4.14 -35.15
CA SER A 527 -9.49 -3.69 -36.44
C SER A 527 -9.47 -4.78 -37.52
N LEU A 528 -8.42 -5.60 -37.56
CA LEU A 528 -8.33 -6.77 -38.45
C LEU A 528 -9.30 -7.89 -38.07
N SER A 529 -9.86 -7.84 -36.86
CA SER A 529 -10.79 -8.83 -36.30
C SER A 529 -12.27 -8.42 -36.44
N GLY A 530 -12.56 -7.33 -37.15
CA GLY A 530 -13.91 -6.76 -37.27
C GLY A 530 -14.28 -5.75 -36.17
N GLY A 531 -13.34 -5.39 -35.30
CA GLY A 531 -13.52 -4.42 -34.22
C GLY A 531 -13.93 -5.04 -32.89
N CYS A 532 -14.24 -4.17 -31.93
CA CYS A 532 -14.76 -4.56 -30.62
C CYS A 532 -16.14 -3.95 -30.37
N ARG A 533 -16.90 -4.57 -29.46
CA ARG A 533 -18.24 -4.14 -29.05
C ARG A 533 -18.21 -3.76 -27.58
N SER A 534 -18.95 -2.73 -27.19
CA SER A 534 -19.02 -2.30 -25.80
C SER A 534 -20.41 -1.92 -25.34
N ARG A 535 -20.68 -2.02 -24.04
CA ARG A 535 -21.96 -1.63 -23.43
C ARG A 535 -21.73 -0.91 -22.11
N ILE A 536 -22.53 0.14 -21.87
CA ILE A 536 -22.66 0.77 -20.56
C ILE A 536 -23.66 -0.05 -19.76
N LEU A 537 -23.23 -0.56 -18.60
CA LEU A 537 -24.02 -1.38 -17.69
C LEU A 537 -24.68 -0.54 -16.60
N ALA A 538 -24.00 0.52 -16.16
CA ALA A 538 -24.50 1.46 -15.17
C ALA A 538 -23.87 2.85 -15.36
N ASP A 539 -24.61 3.88 -14.94
CA ASP A 539 -24.20 5.28 -15.00
C ASP A 539 -24.68 6.02 -13.75
N GLY A 540 -23.78 6.19 -12.79
CA GLY A 540 -24.07 6.98 -11.60
C GLY A 540 -22.82 7.24 -10.75
N MET A 541 -22.48 8.52 -10.59
CA MET A 541 -21.46 8.94 -9.64
C MET A 541 -21.98 8.76 -8.21
N SER A 542 -21.09 8.74 -7.21
CA SER A 542 -21.49 8.58 -5.81
C SER A 542 -20.83 9.54 -4.84
N ARG A 543 -21.56 9.84 -3.75
CA ARG A 543 -21.08 10.56 -2.56
C ARG A 543 -21.54 9.81 -1.32
N GLY A 544 -20.62 9.53 -0.40
CA GLY A 544 -20.88 8.75 0.80
C GLY A 544 -20.56 9.51 2.08
N PRO A 545 -21.46 10.38 2.59
CA PRO A 545 -21.35 11.00 3.90
C PRO A 545 -21.38 10.01 5.05
N VAL A 546 -20.93 10.50 6.21
CA VAL A 546 -21.11 9.84 7.50
C VAL A 546 -21.86 10.77 8.45
N VAL A 547 -22.96 10.26 8.97
CA VAL A 547 -23.76 10.92 10.02
C VAL A 547 -23.75 10.09 11.29
N ARG A 548 -24.10 10.71 12.41
CA ARG A 548 -24.06 10.11 13.74
C ARG A 548 -25.34 10.40 14.50
N LEU A 549 -25.86 9.37 15.15
CA LEU A 549 -27.05 9.42 15.99
C LEU A 549 -26.68 9.24 17.48
N PRO A 550 -27.62 9.49 18.41
CA PRO A 550 -27.38 9.28 19.85
C PRO A 550 -27.03 7.83 20.20
N SER A 551 -27.67 6.85 19.56
CA SER A 551 -27.47 5.42 19.80
C SER A 551 -27.48 4.60 18.51
N ALA A 552 -26.99 3.35 18.58
CA ALA A 552 -27.03 2.42 17.46
C ALA A 552 -28.47 2.04 17.06
N CYS A 553 -29.37 1.86 18.05
CA CYS A 553 -30.79 1.61 17.80
C CYS A 553 -31.43 2.77 17.01
N ARG A 554 -31.11 4.00 17.40
CA ARG A 554 -31.61 5.18 16.70
C ARG A 554 -31.05 5.29 15.27
N ALA A 555 -29.78 4.98 15.07
CA ALA A 555 -29.19 4.90 13.74
C ALA A 555 -29.89 3.84 12.86
N ALA A 556 -30.30 2.71 13.45
CA ALA A 556 -31.06 1.66 12.75
C ALA A 556 -32.47 2.14 12.35
N GLU A 557 -33.15 2.91 13.19
CA GLU A 557 -34.45 3.53 12.84
C GLU A 557 -34.31 4.49 11.65
N VAL A 558 -33.28 5.34 11.63
CA VAL A 558 -33.01 6.26 10.52
C VAL A 558 -32.66 5.50 9.24
N LYS A 559 -31.88 4.42 9.34
CA LYS A 559 -31.63 3.52 8.20
C LYS A 559 -32.93 2.96 7.64
N ALA A 560 -33.78 2.40 8.51
CA ALA A 560 -35.05 1.80 8.11
C ALA A 560 -35.95 2.84 7.42
N TRP A 561 -36.00 4.07 7.93
CA TRP A 561 -36.74 5.16 7.30
C TRP A 561 -36.22 5.51 5.91
N LEU A 562 -34.89 5.63 5.73
CA LEU A 562 -34.25 5.90 4.43
C LEU A 562 -34.55 4.81 3.38
N GLU A 563 -34.80 3.58 3.82
CA GLU A 563 -35.14 2.44 2.96
C GLU A 563 -36.65 2.32 2.67
N THR A 564 -37.49 3.12 3.31
CA THR A 564 -38.91 3.25 2.92
C THR A 564 -39.06 4.09 1.65
N LEU A 565 -40.14 3.85 0.90
CA LEU A 565 -40.46 4.65 -0.29
C LEU A 565 -40.64 6.14 0.04
N ASP A 566 -41.23 6.45 1.19
CA ASP A 566 -41.47 7.82 1.64
C ASP A 566 -40.16 8.54 2.00
N GLY A 567 -39.31 7.88 2.80
CA GLY A 567 -38.00 8.43 3.17
C GLY A 567 -37.08 8.62 1.96
N PHE A 568 -37.01 7.63 1.06
CA PHE A 568 -36.25 7.77 -0.17
C PHE A 568 -36.77 8.91 -1.06
N ARG A 569 -38.09 9.04 -1.26
CA ARG A 569 -38.69 10.13 -2.07
C ARG A 569 -38.39 11.50 -1.48
N THR A 570 -38.57 11.66 -0.18
CA THR A 570 -38.30 12.91 0.54
C THR A 570 -36.85 13.37 0.34
N ILE A 571 -35.90 12.43 0.45
CA ILE A 571 -34.48 12.70 0.26
C ILE A 571 -34.14 12.94 -1.21
N LYS A 572 -34.74 12.19 -2.13
CA LYS A 572 -34.59 12.34 -3.57
C LYS A 572 -35.05 13.71 -4.05
N GLU A 573 -36.21 14.19 -3.59
CA GLU A 573 -36.72 15.53 -3.94
C GLU A 573 -35.75 16.64 -3.52
N ALA A 574 -35.24 16.56 -2.30
CA ALA A 574 -34.24 17.51 -1.81
C ALA A 574 -32.96 17.46 -2.65
N PHE A 575 -32.44 16.26 -2.92
CA PHE A 575 -31.23 16.08 -3.74
C PHE A 575 -31.39 16.61 -5.17
N ASP A 576 -32.47 16.21 -5.85
CA ASP A 576 -32.72 16.51 -7.27
C ASP A 576 -33.02 18.02 -7.48
N SER A 577 -33.52 18.72 -6.46
CA SER A 577 -33.78 20.18 -6.53
C SER A 577 -32.52 21.01 -6.77
N THR A 578 -31.34 20.46 -6.49
CA THR A 578 -30.08 21.20 -6.54
C THR A 578 -29.49 21.36 -7.94
N SER A 579 -29.95 20.56 -8.91
CA SER A 579 -29.43 20.54 -10.29
C SER A 579 -30.42 19.92 -11.27
N ARG A 580 -30.44 20.47 -12.50
CA ARG A 580 -31.22 19.91 -13.60
C ARG A 580 -30.76 18.52 -14.07
N PHE A 581 -29.52 18.13 -13.79
CA PHE A 581 -28.94 16.84 -14.20
C PHE A 581 -28.83 15.83 -13.06
N ALA A 582 -28.87 16.28 -11.79
CA ALA A 582 -28.79 15.39 -10.64
C ALA A 582 -30.11 14.63 -10.52
N ARG A 583 -30.05 13.31 -10.71
CA ARG A 583 -31.18 12.40 -10.53
C ARG A 583 -30.73 11.26 -9.63
N LEU A 584 -31.10 11.34 -8.36
CA LEU A 584 -30.80 10.33 -7.36
C LEU A 584 -31.46 9.00 -7.76
N ASP A 585 -30.63 8.00 -8.00
CA ASP A 585 -31.05 6.67 -8.46
C ASP A 585 -31.34 5.76 -7.26
N LYS A 586 -30.37 5.68 -6.34
CA LYS A 586 -30.48 4.83 -5.15
C LYS A 586 -29.65 5.34 -3.98
N LEU A 587 -30.03 4.89 -2.79
CA LEU A 587 -29.25 5.00 -1.57
C LEU A 587 -28.76 3.61 -1.17
N LEU A 588 -27.49 3.52 -0.80
CA LEU A 588 -26.94 2.34 -0.11
C LEU A 588 -26.49 2.77 1.28
N VAL A 589 -27.12 2.22 2.31
CA VAL A 589 -26.95 2.67 3.69
C VAL A 589 -26.31 1.58 4.54
N SER A 590 -25.21 1.91 5.21
CA SER A 590 -24.49 0.99 6.11
C SER A 590 -24.30 1.58 7.50
N LEU A 591 -24.34 0.72 8.53
CA LEU A 591 -24.25 1.08 9.94
C LEU A 591 -22.92 0.61 10.53
N ALA A 592 -22.33 1.44 11.39
CA ALA A 592 -21.23 1.03 12.27
C ALA A 592 -21.46 1.64 13.66
N GLY A 593 -22.04 0.84 14.57
CA GLY A 593 -22.54 1.34 15.84
C GLY A 593 -23.58 2.43 15.64
N ARG A 594 -23.34 3.63 16.19
CA ARG A 594 -24.22 4.80 16.05
C ARG A 594 -23.92 5.70 14.85
N ASN A 595 -22.96 5.31 14.01
CA ASN A 595 -22.65 6.02 12.77
C ASN A 595 -23.39 5.37 11.59
N LEU A 596 -23.88 6.20 10.69
CA LEU A 596 -24.60 5.81 9.48
C LEU A 596 -23.86 6.38 8.26
N TYR A 597 -23.48 5.49 7.34
CA TYR A 597 -22.85 5.83 6.07
C TYR A 597 -23.89 5.70 4.97
N VAL A 598 -24.21 6.81 4.32
CA VAL A 598 -25.28 6.87 3.31
C VAL A 598 -24.63 7.14 1.96
N ARG A 599 -24.58 6.15 1.07
CA ARG A 599 -24.03 6.31 -0.28
C ARG A 599 -25.13 6.75 -1.24
N PHE A 600 -25.10 8.03 -1.59
CA PHE A 600 -25.93 8.61 -2.64
C PHE A 600 -25.35 8.26 -4.00
N GLN A 601 -26.17 7.71 -4.90
CA GLN A 601 -25.78 7.47 -6.29
C GLN A 601 -26.75 8.19 -7.23
N SER A 602 -26.20 8.96 -8.17
CA SER A 602 -27.00 9.82 -9.06
C SER A 602 -26.37 9.91 -10.45
N GLN A 603 -27.22 10.08 -11.46
CA GLN A 603 -26.80 10.54 -12.79
C GLN A 603 -26.31 11.99 -12.73
N THR A 604 -25.42 12.36 -13.65
CA THR A 604 -24.73 13.67 -13.63
C THR A 604 -24.62 14.31 -15.02
N GLY A 605 -25.36 13.80 -15.99
CA GLY A 605 -25.24 14.19 -17.40
C GLY A 605 -23.82 13.89 -17.92
N ASP A 606 -23.24 14.83 -18.65
CA ASP A 606 -21.90 14.72 -19.22
C ASP A 606 -20.77 15.13 -18.25
N ALA A 607 -21.11 15.65 -17.07
CA ALA A 607 -20.13 15.95 -16.05
C ALA A 607 -19.73 14.69 -15.29
N MET A 608 -18.47 14.62 -14.85
CA MET A 608 -18.05 13.59 -13.89
C MET A 608 -18.86 13.70 -12.58
N GLY A 609 -19.23 14.94 -12.20
CA GLY A 609 -20.37 15.20 -11.33
C GLY A 609 -20.09 15.27 -9.83
N MET A 610 -18.82 15.25 -9.39
CA MET A 610 -18.47 15.26 -7.96
C MET A 610 -18.94 16.50 -7.20
N ASN A 611 -18.85 17.68 -7.79
CA ASN A 611 -19.36 18.92 -7.18
C ASN A 611 -20.89 18.93 -7.15
N MET A 612 -21.52 18.44 -8.22
CA MET A 612 -22.97 18.32 -8.32
C MET A 612 -23.52 17.40 -7.23
N LEU A 613 -22.87 16.26 -7.01
CA LEU A 613 -23.24 15.31 -5.97
C LEU A 613 -22.99 15.82 -4.57
N SER A 614 -21.86 16.50 -4.31
CA SER A 614 -21.64 17.10 -2.99
C SER A 614 -22.75 18.09 -2.64
N LYS A 615 -23.14 18.96 -3.58
CA LYS A 615 -24.24 19.91 -3.41
C LYS A 615 -25.58 19.21 -3.16
N GLY A 616 -25.91 18.20 -3.97
CA GLY A 616 -27.13 17.40 -3.80
C GLY A 616 -27.16 16.69 -2.44
N THR A 617 -26.03 16.11 -2.02
CA THR A 617 -25.89 15.43 -0.74
C THR A 617 -26.03 16.40 0.44
N GLU A 618 -25.47 17.61 0.37
CA GLU A 618 -25.65 18.62 1.44
C GLU A 618 -27.12 18.98 1.65
N GLU A 619 -27.87 19.20 0.57
CA GLU A 619 -29.29 19.51 0.66
C GLU A 619 -30.10 18.30 1.16
N ALA A 620 -29.78 17.10 0.69
CA ALA A 620 -30.38 15.86 1.20
C ALA A 620 -30.10 15.65 2.70
N LEU A 621 -28.90 15.94 3.18
CA LEU A 621 -28.54 15.85 4.59
C LEU A 621 -29.26 16.91 5.41
N ARG A 622 -29.42 18.13 4.89
CA ARG A 622 -30.24 19.18 5.55
C ARG A 622 -31.69 18.70 5.70
N ARG A 623 -32.27 18.10 4.66
CA ARG A 623 -33.62 17.51 4.74
C ARG A 623 -33.67 16.36 5.74
N LEU A 624 -32.65 15.50 5.78
CA LEU A 624 -32.56 14.42 6.77
C LEU A 624 -32.55 14.97 8.20
N GLN A 625 -31.80 16.04 8.46
CA GLN A 625 -31.76 16.69 9.78
C GLN A 625 -33.08 17.36 10.16
N GLN A 626 -33.89 17.81 9.20
CA GLN A 626 -35.24 18.33 9.49
C GLN A 626 -36.18 17.23 9.97
N HIS A 627 -36.11 16.03 9.36
CA HIS A 627 -36.92 14.87 9.78
C HIS A 627 -36.38 14.19 11.04
N HIS A 628 -35.05 14.19 11.22
CA HIS A 628 -34.35 13.56 12.34
C HIS A 628 -33.38 14.57 12.98
N PRO A 629 -33.86 15.49 13.83
CA PRO A 629 -33.06 16.59 14.42
C PRO A 629 -31.88 16.14 15.27
N ASP A 630 -31.92 14.90 15.76
CA ASP A 630 -30.85 14.24 16.50
C ASP A 630 -29.69 13.76 15.62
N THR A 631 -29.77 13.99 14.30
CA THR A 631 -28.72 13.63 13.33
C THR A 631 -27.59 14.65 13.27
N GLN A 632 -26.40 14.23 13.66
CA GLN A 632 -25.17 15.00 13.49
C GLN A 632 -24.48 14.60 12.18
N VAL A 633 -24.33 15.54 11.24
CA VAL A 633 -23.47 15.36 10.07
C VAL A 633 -22.02 15.52 10.50
N LEU A 634 -21.21 14.45 10.41
CA LEU A 634 -19.78 14.52 10.73
C LEU A 634 -18.97 14.96 9.53
N ALA A 635 -19.29 14.41 8.34
CA ALA A 635 -18.66 14.78 7.09
C ALA A 635 -19.53 14.43 5.89
N VAL A 636 -19.54 15.31 4.88
CA VAL A 636 -20.14 15.05 3.55
C VAL A 636 -19.47 13.90 2.80
N SER A 637 -18.20 13.60 3.13
CA SER A 637 -17.46 12.46 2.60
C SER A 637 -16.86 11.64 3.75
N GLY A 638 -17.56 10.60 4.17
CA GLY A 638 -17.12 9.60 5.15
C GLY A 638 -16.34 8.44 4.55
N ASN A 639 -15.65 8.65 3.41
CA ASN A 639 -14.94 7.62 2.64
C ASN A 639 -15.80 6.46 2.10
N TYR A 640 -17.13 6.52 2.19
CA TYR A 640 -18.05 5.51 1.66
C TYR A 640 -18.52 5.80 0.21
N CYS A 641 -17.89 6.76 -0.48
CA CYS A 641 -18.18 7.06 -1.88
C CYS A 641 -17.80 5.89 -2.82
N THR A 642 -16.54 5.43 -2.94
CA THR A 642 -15.28 5.93 -2.36
C THR A 642 -14.44 6.63 -3.43
N ASP A 643 -13.99 7.85 -3.18
CA ASP A 643 -13.32 8.69 -4.18
C ASP A 643 -11.80 8.66 -4.05
N LYS A 644 -11.05 8.37 -5.14
CA LYS A 644 -9.57 8.41 -5.17
C LYS A 644 -8.85 7.48 -4.17
N LYS A 645 -9.54 6.44 -3.70
CA LYS A 645 -8.98 5.39 -2.84
C LYS A 645 -9.45 4.04 -3.36
N SER A 646 -8.59 3.03 -3.27
CA SER A 646 -8.99 1.65 -3.58
C SER A 646 -10.04 1.18 -2.57
N ALA A 647 -11.17 0.69 -3.06
CA ALA A 647 -12.29 0.26 -2.23
C ALA A 647 -13.15 -0.79 -2.94
N ALA A 648 -13.40 -1.91 -2.26
CA ALA A 648 -14.21 -3.00 -2.78
C ALA A 648 -15.64 -2.58 -3.16
N ILE A 649 -16.20 -1.58 -2.50
CA ILE A 649 -17.55 -1.09 -2.82
C ILE A 649 -17.65 -0.52 -4.24
N ASN A 650 -16.60 0.12 -4.75
CA ASN A 650 -16.58 0.61 -6.13
C ASN A 650 -16.47 -0.56 -7.12
N TRP A 651 -15.72 -1.60 -6.76
CA TRP A 651 -15.61 -2.83 -7.56
C TRP A 651 -16.93 -3.58 -7.66
N ILE A 652 -17.61 -3.79 -6.52
CA ILE A 652 -18.81 -4.63 -6.42
C ILE A 652 -20.06 -3.89 -6.89
N VAL A 653 -20.25 -2.64 -6.47
CA VAL A 653 -21.49 -1.89 -6.70
C VAL A 653 -21.37 -0.94 -7.91
N GLY A 654 -20.15 -0.69 -8.37
CA GLY A 654 -19.87 0.30 -9.40
C GLY A 654 -19.79 1.74 -8.86
N ARG A 655 -19.22 2.63 -9.68
CA ARG A 655 -19.15 4.08 -9.45
C ARG A 655 -18.79 4.84 -10.73
N GLY A 656 -19.55 5.86 -11.11
CA GLY A 656 -19.38 6.49 -12.41
C GLY A 656 -19.99 5.61 -13.50
N LYS A 657 -19.23 5.27 -14.54
CA LYS A 657 -19.68 4.39 -15.63
C LYS A 657 -19.15 2.97 -15.41
N SER A 658 -20.04 2.00 -15.42
CA SER A 658 -19.69 0.58 -15.50
C SER A 658 -19.75 0.15 -16.96
N VAL A 659 -18.65 -0.38 -17.50
CA VAL A 659 -18.50 -0.69 -18.94
C VAL A 659 -17.97 -2.10 -19.11
N VAL A 660 -18.47 -2.79 -20.13
CA VAL A 660 -17.87 -4.03 -20.64
C VAL A 660 -17.53 -3.84 -22.11
N CYS A 661 -16.39 -4.38 -22.54
CA CYS A 661 -15.97 -4.43 -23.93
C CYS A 661 -15.45 -5.83 -24.27
N GLU A 662 -15.74 -6.30 -25.48
CA GLU A 662 -15.38 -7.65 -25.95
C GLU A 662 -14.94 -7.64 -27.41
N ALA A 663 -14.15 -8.64 -27.80
CA ALA A 663 -13.79 -8.95 -29.18
C ALA A 663 -13.43 -10.44 -29.34
N THR A 664 -13.55 -10.95 -30.57
CA THR A 664 -13.01 -12.26 -30.96
C THR A 664 -11.92 -12.03 -31.99
N VAL A 665 -10.68 -12.41 -31.68
CA VAL A 665 -9.51 -12.17 -32.50
C VAL A 665 -9.13 -13.47 -33.24
N PRO A 666 -9.16 -13.49 -34.59
CA PRO A 666 -8.85 -14.70 -35.34
C PRO A 666 -7.43 -15.23 -35.07
N ALA A 667 -7.27 -16.55 -35.06
CA ALA A 667 -5.99 -17.22 -34.82
C ALA A 667 -4.84 -16.70 -35.72
N LYS A 668 -5.17 -16.34 -36.97
CA LYS A 668 -4.23 -15.72 -37.91
C LYS A 668 -3.71 -14.37 -37.40
N VAL A 669 -4.59 -13.53 -36.87
CA VAL A 669 -4.24 -12.21 -36.33
C VAL A 669 -3.42 -12.35 -35.04
N VAL A 670 -3.76 -13.32 -34.18
CA VAL A 670 -2.96 -13.64 -32.99
C VAL A 670 -1.52 -14.00 -33.37
N ARG A 671 -1.33 -14.86 -34.38
CA ARG A 671 0.00 -15.25 -34.85
C ARG A 671 0.75 -14.12 -35.57
N GLU A 672 0.10 -13.46 -36.53
CA GLU A 672 0.77 -12.50 -37.41
C GLU A 672 0.97 -11.13 -36.76
N VAL A 673 0.00 -10.64 -35.98
CA VAL A 673 0.07 -9.31 -35.37
C VAL A 673 0.59 -9.41 -33.95
N LEU A 674 0.01 -10.29 -33.14
CA LEU A 674 0.33 -10.43 -31.72
C LEU A 674 1.56 -11.31 -31.46
N LYS A 675 2.02 -12.07 -32.47
CA LYS A 675 3.23 -12.90 -32.41
C LYS A 675 3.17 -13.89 -31.23
N SER A 676 1.99 -14.46 -30.99
CA SER A 676 1.71 -15.40 -29.90
C SER A 676 0.70 -16.46 -30.36
N GLN A 677 0.25 -17.34 -29.46
CA GLN A 677 -0.82 -18.31 -29.68
C GLN A 677 -1.96 -18.09 -28.69
N THR A 678 -3.18 -18.46 -29.08
CA THR A 678 -4.37 -18.32 -28.24
C THR A 678 -4.23 -19.07 -26.92
N ALA A 679 -3.72 -20.31 -26.96
CA ALA A 679 -3.48 -21.12 -25.76
C ALA A 679 -2.55 -20.41 -24.76
N ASP A 680 -1.41 -19.89 -25.23
CA ASP A 680 -0.45 -19.17 -24.39
C ASP A 680 -1.07 -17.91 -23.74
N LEU A 681 -1.90 -17.19 -24.50
CA LEU A 681 -2.59 -15.98 -24.01
C LEU A 681 -3.61 -16.31 -22.93
N VAL A 682 -4.42 -17.36 -23.14
CA VAL A 682 -5.41 -17.84 -22.17
C VAL A 682 -4.72 -18.32 -20.90
N GLU A 683 -3.70 -19.17 -21.03
CA GLU A 683 -2.92 -19.69 -19.91
C GLU A 683 -2.27 -18.55 -19.11
N LEU A 684 -1.64 -17.60 -19.79
CA LEU A 684 -1.03 -16.45 -19.13
C LEU A 684 -2.09 -15.57 -18.45
N ASN A 685 -3.25 -15.34 -19.06
CA ASN A 685 -4.31 -14.54 -18.44
C ASN A 685 -4.82 -15.18 -17.15
N ILE A 686 -5.03 -16.50 -17.14
CA ILE A 686 -5.41 -17.24 -15.95
C ILE A 686 -4.34 -17.12 -14.87
N ASN A 687 -3.09 -17.43 -15.20
CA ASN A 687 -2.02 -17.48 -14.19
C ASN A 687 -1.57 -16.10 -13.69
N LYS A 688 -1.61 -15.07 -14.55
CA LYS A 688 -1.21 -13.69 -14.20
C LYS A 688 -2.36 -12.86 -13.68
N ASN A 689 -3.36 -12.60 -14.53
CA ASN A 689 -4.39 -11.61 -14.25
C ASN A 689 -5.43 -12.12 -13.25
N LEU A 690 -5.65 -13.44 -13.18
CA LEU A 690 -6.55 -14.06 -12.21
C LEU A 690 -5.79 -14.57 -10.99
N VAL A 691 -5.04 -15.67 -11.14
CA VAL A 691 -4.35 -16.35 -10.03
C VAL A 691 -3.29 -15.44 -9.41
N GLY A 692 -2.40 -14.83 -10.21
CA GLY A 692 -1.39 -13.91 -9.70
C GLY A 692 -1.97 -12.73 -8.91
N SER A 693 -3.01 -12.09 -9.44
CA SER A 693 -3.73 -11.02 -8.73
C SER A 693 -4.43 -11.52 -7.46
N ALA A 694 -4.98 -12.73 -7.47
CA ALA A 694 -5.56 -13.35 -6.28
C ALA A 694 -4.50 -13.62 -5.20
N MET A 695 -3.34 -14.16 -5.58
CA MET A 695 -2.20 -14.38 -4.68
C MET A 695 -1.69 -13.05 -4.07
N ALA A 696 -1.76 -11.96 -4.84
CA ALA A 696 -1.40 -10.62 -4.37
C ALA A 696 -2.47 -9.96 -3.47
N GLY A 697 -3.64 -10.57 -3.28
CA GLY A 697 -4.76 -9.95 -2.54
C GLY A 697 -5.36 -8.73 -3.22
N SER A 698 -5.27 -8.67 -4.56
CA SER A 698 -5.79 -7.55 -5.35
C SER A 698 -7.33 -7.53 -5.33
N ILE A 699 -7.91 -6.34 -5.21
CA ILE A 699 -9.35 -6.11 -5.36
C ILE A 699 -9.54 -5.15 -6.53
N GLY A 700 -10.16 -5.65 -7.61
CA GLY A 700 -10.42 -4.89 -8.84
C GLY A 700 -9.23 -4.79 -9.81
N GLY A 701 -8.03 -5.26 -9.42
CA GLY A 701 -6.84 -5.28 -10.29
C GLY A 701 -6.61 -6.65 -10.94
N PHE A 702 -7.60 -7.19 -11.65
CA PHE A 702 -7.51 -8.49 -12.35
C PHE A 702 -7.19 -8.27 -13.85
N ASN A 703 -6.16 -7.47 -14.13
CA ASN A 703 -5.77 -7.00 -15.46
C ASN A 703 -4.25 -6.83 -15.54
N ALA A 704 -3.72 -6.58 -16.73
CA ALA A 704 -2.30 -6.39 -16.94
C ALA A 704 -1.83 -4.96 -16.66
N HIS A 705 -2.45 -3.96 -17.30
CA HIS A 705 -2.04 -2.56 -17.23
C HIS A 705 -3.15 -1.54 -17.54
N ALA A 706 -4.40 -1.82 -17.17
CA ALA A 706 -5.53 -0.91 -17.42
C ALA A 706 -5.25 0.52 -16.91
N ALA A 707 -4.54 0.66 -15.79
CA ALA A 707 -4.15 1.94 -15.21
C ALA A 707 -3.29 2.80 -16.14
N ASN A 708 -2.39 2.22 -16.94
CA ASN A 708 -1.54 2.96 -17.89
C ASN A 708 -2.39 3.67 -18.94
N LEU A 709 -3.37 2.95 -19.49
CA LEU A 709 -4.26 3.45 -20.53
C LEU A 709 -5.23 4.50 -19.98
N VAL A 710 -5.84 4.21 -18.82
CA VAL A 710 -6.73 5.14 -18.14
C VAL A 710 -6.01 6.45 -17.85
N ALA A 711 -4.81 6.40 -17.22
CA ALA A 711 -4.05 7.60 -16.91
C ALA A 711 -3.68 8.41 -18.16
N ALA A 712 -3.22 7.74 -19.22
CA ALA A 712 -2.81 8.41 -20.45
C ALA A 712 -3.97 9.14 -21.16
N ILE A 713 -5.14 8.51 -21.22
CA ILE A 713 -6.36 9.15 -21.76
C ILE A 713 -6.82 10.27 -20.81
N TYR A 714 -6.75 10.05 -19.49
CA TYR A 714 -7.25 11.00 -18.49
C TYR A 714 -6.47 12.31 -18.54
N ILE A 715 -5.14 12.24 -18.63
CA ILE A 715 -4.27 13.42 -18.76
C ILE A 715 -4.54 14.12 -20.09
N ALA A 716 -4.62 13.37 -21.20
CA ALA A 716 -4.87 13.94 -22.53
C ALA A 716 -6.23 14.65 -22.62
N CYS A 717 -7.27 14.08 -22.03
CA CYS A 717 -8.65 14.53 -22.14
C CYS A 717 -9.12 15.40 -20.95
N GLY A 718 -8.23 15.86 -20.08
CA GLY A 718 -8.56 16.78 -18.99
C GLY A 718 -9.45 16.20 -17.89
N GLN A 719 -9.35 14.89 -17.68
CA GLN A 719 -9.99 14.20 -16.56
C GLN A 719 -9.17 14.40 -15.28
N ASP A 720 -9.64 13.84 -14.16
CA ASP A 720 -8.91 13.87 -12.89
C ASP A 720 -7.99 12.65 -12.77
N PRO A 721 -6.65 12.78 -12.92
CA PRO A 721 -5.76 11.62 -12.94
C PRO A 721 -5.72 10.86 -11.61
N ALA A 722 -6.08 11.50 -10.48
CA ALA A 722 -6.15 10.82 -9.19
C ALA A 722 -7.30 9.80 -9.12
N GLN A 723 -8.29 9.91 -10.00
CA GLN A 723 -9.37 8.95 -10.13
C GLN A 723 -8.97 7.70 -10.91
N THR A 724 -7.76 7.64 -11.48
CA THR A 724 -7.20 6.41 -12.04
C THR A 724 -7.25 5.27 -11.02
N VAL A 725 -7.08 5.55 -9.73
CA VAL A 725 -7.16 4.58 -8.63
C VAL A 725 -8.43 3.72 -8.67
N GLY A 726 -9.59 4.33 -8.92
CA GLY A 726 -10.87 3.62 -9.04
C GLY A 726 -11.24 3.28 -10.49
N SER A 727 -10.87 4.16 -11.42
CA SER A 727 -11.22 4.03 -12.84
C SER A 727 -10.43 2.92 -13.54
N SER A 728 -9.28 2.50 -13.00
CA SER A 728 -8.49 1.38 -13.50
C SER A 728 -8.94 0.01 -13.00
N ASN A 729 -10.00 -0.06 -12.19
CA ASN A 729 -10.61 -1.33 -11.83
C ASN A 729 -11.03 -2.05 -13.11
N CYS A 730 -10.44 -3.22 -13.36
CA CYS A 730 -10.67 -3.99 -14.56
C CYS A 730 -10.44 -5.48 -14.28
N ILE A 731 -11.33 -6.32 -14.79
CA ILE A 731 -11.09 -7.75 -14.98
C ILE A 731 -10.96 -8.04 -16.47
N THR A 732 -9.86 -8.68 -16.84
CA THR A 732 -9.57 -9.13 -18.21
C THR A 732 -9.75 -10.64 -18.27
N GLN A 733 -10.59 -11.10 -19.19
CA GLN A 733 -10.86 -12.52 -19.42
C GLN A 733 -10.49 -12.88 -20.85
N MET A 734 -9.93 -14.06 -21.02
CA MET A 734 -9.48 -14.62 -22.29
C MET A 734 -9.88 -16.08 -22.36
N GLU A 735 -10.49 -16.48 -23.47
CA GLU A 735 -10.97 -17.85 -23.69
C GLU A 735 -10.73 -18.25 -25.15
N ALA A 736 -10.58 -19.56 -25.39
CA ALA A 736 -10.58 -20.12 -26.73
C ALA A 736 -11.98 -19.98 -27.36
N ALA A 737 -12.03 -19.64 -28.65
CA ALA A 737 -13.26 -19.37 -29.38
C ALA A 737 -13.17 -19.85 -30.84
N GLY A 738 -14.29 -19.72 -31.55
CA GLY A 738 -14.43 -20.18 -32.93
C GLY A 738 -14.69 -21.69 -33.03
N PRO A 739 -14.99 -22.19 -34.24
CA PRO A 739 -15.33 -23.60 -34.47
C PRO A 739 -14.17 -24.56 -34.13
N ASP A 740 -12.93 -24.13 -34.35
CA ASP A 740 -11.73 -24.93 -34.12
C ASP A 740 -11.08 -24.66 -32.75
N GLY A 741 -11.61 -23.73 -31.95
CA GLY A 741 -11.04 -23.33 -30.66
C GLY A 741 -9.71 -22.58 -30.76
N GLU A 742 -9.31 -22.12 -31.95
CA GLU A 742 -8.04 -21.42 -32.17
C GLU A 742 -8.15 -19.89 -32.09
N ASP A 743 -9.37 -19.33 -32.19
CA ASP A 743 -9.58 -17.89 -32.07
C ASP A 743 -9.57 -17.48 -30.59
N LEU A 744 -9.22 -16.23 -30.32
CA LEU A 744 -9.18 -15.70 -28.96
C LEU A 744 -10.40 -14.83 -28.70
N TYR A 745 -11.30 -15.26 -27.81
CA TYR A 745 -12.25 -14.36 -27.19
C TYR A 745 -11.55 -13.58 -26.06
N ILE A 746 -11.73 -12.27 -26.03
CA ILE A 746 -11.22 -11.38 -24.98
C ILE A 746 -12.30 -10.42 -24.54
N SER A 747 -12.38 -10.17 -23.23
CA SER A 747 -13.22 -9.11 -22.67
C SER A 747 -12.54 -8.36 -21.53
N CYS A 748 -12.86 -7.07 -21.41
CA CYS A 748 -12.51 -6.23 -20.27
C CYS A 748 -13.79 -5.67 -19.63
N THR A 749 -13.93 -5.84 -18.32
CA THR A 749 -15.04 -5.25 -17.55
C THR A 749 -14.51 -4.26 -16.52
N MET A 750 -14.94 -3.00 -16.64
CA MET A 750 -14.51 -1.88 -15.82
C MET A 750 -15.72 -1.27 -15.09
N PRO A 751 -15.98 -1.65 -13.82
CA PRO A 751 -17.22 -1.29 -13.15
C PRO A 751 -17.24 0.14 -12.61
N SER A 752 -16.11 0.85 -12.59
CA SER A 752 -16.02 2.13 -11.89
C SER A 752 -15.24 3.24 -12.61
N ILE A 753 -15.50 3.45 -13.91
CA ILE A 753 -14.85 4.51 -14.69
C ILE A 753 -15.44 5.89 -14.32
N GLU A 754 -14.62 6.76 -13.74
CA GLU A 754 -15.01 8.10 -13.29
C GLU A 754 -14.51 9.15 -14.27
N LEU A 755 -15.38 9.67 -15.12
CA LEU A 755 -15.00 10.66 -16.14
C LEU A 755 -16.17 11.57 -16.54
N GLY A 756 -15.86 12.63 -17.27
CA GLY A 756 -16.83 13.52 -17.88
C GLY A 756 -16.23 14.32 -19.03
N THR A 757 -17.09 14.97 -19.80
CA THR A 757 -16.70 15.76 -20.98
C THR A 757 -16.99 17.25 -20.81
N VAL A 758 -17.44 17.64 -19.60
CA VAL A 758 -17.60 19.02 -19.13
C VAL A 758 -17.13 19.20 -17.69
N GLY A 759 -16.57 20.38 -17.39
CA GLY A 759 -16.05 20.75 -16.08
C GLY A 759 -14.63 20.25 -15.80
N GLY A 760 -14.00 20.82 -14.77
CA GLY A 760 -12.61 20.51 -14.42
C GLY A 760 -11.64 20.85 -15.57
N GLY A 761 -10.66 19.98 -15.80
CA GLY A 761 -9.64 20.16 -16.84
C GLY A 761 -10.18 20.11 -18.28
N THR A 762 -11.41 19.60 -18.50
CA THR A 762 -12.05 19.58 -19.82
C THR A 762 -12.40 20.97 -20.36
N ASN A 763 -12.30 22.02 -19.55
CA ASN A 763 -12.46 23.40 -19.97
C ASN A 763 -11.20 23.99 -20.63
N LEU A 764 -10.04 23.34 -20.47
CA LEU A 764 -8.77 23.82 -21.00
C LEU A 764 -8.67 23.52 -22.51
N PRO A 765 -8.23 24.49 -23.35
CA PRO A 765 -8.21 24.33 -24.80
C PRO A 765 -7.43 23.10 -25.32
N PRO A 766 -6.24 22.75 -24.79
CA PRO A 766 -5.52 21.56 -25.27
C PRO A 766 -6.29 20.27 -25.02
N GLN A 767 -6.86 20.11 -23.82
CA GLN A 767 -7.66 18.94 -23.44
C GLN A 767 -8.97 18.87 -24.23
N GLN A 768 -9.56 20.01 -24.58
CA GLN A 768 -10.72 20.06 -25.50
C GLN A 768 -10.37 19.58 -26.89
N ALA A 769 -9.17 19.85 -27.40
CA ALA A 769 -8.73 19.34 -28.69
C ALA A 769 -8.69 17.80 -28.70
N CYS A 770 -8.15 17.18 -27.64
CA CYS A 770 -8.16 15.72 -27.47
C CYS A 770 -9.58 15.14 -27.40
N LEU A 771 -10.50 15.78 -26.67
CA LEU A 771 -11.91 15.35 -26.63
C LEU A 771 -12.61 15.50 -28.00
N LYS A 772 -12.24 16.52 -28.79
CA LYS A 772 -12.76 16.73 -30.15
C LYS A 772 -12.26 15.65 -31.12
N MET A 773 -11.03 15.16 -30.98
CA MET A 773 -10.53 14.01 -31.78
C MET A 773 -11.44 12.77 -31.63
N LEU A 774 -12.04 12.61 -30.45
CA LEU A 774 -12.95 11.51 -30.14
C LEU A 774 -14.43 11.83 -30.44
N GLY A 775 -14.75 13.07 -30.82
CA GLY A 775 -16.12 13.51 -31.08
C GLY A 775 -17.01 13.61 -29.83
N VAL A 776 -16.43 13.77 -28.64
CA VAL A 776 -17.16 13.74 -27.35
C VAL A 776 -16.99 15.01 -26.52
N GLN A 777 -16.46 16.09 -27.07
CA GLN A 777 -16.26 17.34 -26.30
C GLN A 777 -17.61 17.98 -25.92
N GLY A 778 -17.74 18.43 -24.67
CA GLY A 778 -18.91 19.17 -24.22
C GLY A 778 -20.11 18.30 -23.85
N THR A 779 -21.28 18.92 -23.74
CA THR A 779 -22.55 18.24 -23.48
C THR A 779 -23.17 17.74 -24.79
N SER A 780 -23.82 16.58 -24.75
CA SER A 780 -24.64 16.11 -25.88
C SER A 780 -25.96 16.91 -25.94
N SER A 781 -26.32 17.41 -27.13
CA SER A 781 -27.57 18.15 -27.36
C SER A 781 -28.81 17.25 -27.29
N ASP A 782 -28.67 16.00 -27.75
CA ASP A 782 -29.80 15.12 -27.99
C ASP A 782 -30.09 14.27 -26.76
N GLN A 783 -29.05 13.80 -26.09
CA GLN A 783 -29.16 12.92 -24.93
C GLN A 783 -28.10 13.24 -23.87
N PRO A 784 -28.45 13.93 -22.77
CA PRO A 784 -27.52 14.25 -21.70
C PRO A 784 -26.75 13.03 -21.19
N GLY A 785 -25.43 13.18 -21.06
CA GLY A 785 -24.52 12.13 -20.61
C GLY A 785 -24.00 11.21 -21.72
N GLU A 786 -24.44 11.37 -22.97
CA GLU A 786 -24.00 10.49 -24.05
C GLU A 786 -22.54 10.68 -24.43
N ASN A 787 -22.02 11.91 -24.39
CA ASN A 787 -20.62 12.16 -24.67
C ASN A 787 -19.73 11.50 -23.60
N ALA A 788 -20.12 11.61 -22.32
CA ALA A 788 -19.42 10.92 -21.24
C ALA A 788 -19.52 9.39 -21.37
N ARG A 789 -20.69 8.84 -21.75
CA ARG A 789 -20.84 7.39 -21.99
C ARG A 789 -19.98 6.92 -23.17
N GLN A 790 -19.92 7.68 -24.26
CA GLN A 790 -19.08 7.37 -25.41
C GLN A 790 -17.59 7.40 -25.04
N LEU A 791 -17.14 8.38 -24.24
CA LEU A 791 -15.77 8.43 -23.75
C LEU A 791 -15.43 7.21 -22.88
N ALA A 792 -16.35 6.77 -22.00
CA ALA A 792 -16.14 5.58 -21.18
C ALA A 792 -16.03 4.29 -22.01
N ARG A 793 -16.81 4.17 -23.09
CA ARG A 793 -16.69 3.09 -24.08
C ARG A 793 -15.31 3.11 -24.77
N VAL A 794 -14.86 4.28 -25.20
CA VAL A 794 -13.52 4.46 -25.81
C VAL A 794 -12.41 4.08 -24.83
N VAL A 795 -12.49 4.50 -23.56
CA VAL A 795 -11.53 4.11 -22.52
C VAL A 795 -11.47 2.59 -22.38
N CYS A 796 -12.62 1.92 -22.22
CA CYS A 796 -12.67 0.47 -22.05
C CYS A 796 -12.16 -0.29 -23.29
N GLY A 797 -12.53 0.15 -24.50
CA GLY A 797 -12.02 -0.43 -25.75
C GLY A 797 -10.51 -0.22 -25.94
N THR A 798 -9.98 0.93 -25.51
CA THR A 798 -8.53 1.19 -25.55
C THR A 798 -7.78 0.36 -24.52
N VAL A 799 -8.36 0.16 -23.33
CA VAL A 799 -7.83 -0.79 -22.33
C VAL A 799 -7.78 -2.19 -22.91
N LEU A 800 -8.85 -2.67 -23.55
CA LEU A 800 -8.88 -3.99 -24.19
C LEU A 800 -7.78 -4.14 -25.26
N ALA A 801 -7.56 -3.11 -26.09
CA ALA A 801 -6.47 -3.08 -27.05
C ALA A 801 -5.08 -3.16 -26.37
N GLY A 802 -4.88 -2.37 -25.32
CA GLY A 802 -3.65 -2.38 -24.52
C GLY A 802 -3.40 -3.75 -23.88
N GLU A 803 -4.40 -4.33 -23.23
CA GLU A 803 -4.35 -5.64 -22.57
C GLU A 803 -3.93 -6.73 -23.57
N LEU A 804 -4.58 -6.76 -24.74
CA LEU A 804 -4.29 -7.72 -25.80
C LEU A 804 -2.81 -7.67 -26.25
N SER A 805 -2.28 -6.47 -26.47
CA SER A 805 -0.89 -6.29 -26.93
C SER A 805 0.12 -6.64 -25.84
N LEU A 806 -0.09 -6.18 -24.60
CA LEU A 806 0.84 -6.44 -23.50
C LEU A 806 0.87 -7.93 -23.12
N MET A 807 -0.29 -8.57 -23.01
CA MET A 807 -0.37 -10.00 -22.72
C MET A 807 0.34 -10.83 -23.79
N ALA A 808 0.19 -10.47 -25.07
CA ALA A 808 0.93 -11.13 -26.14
C ALA A 808 2.44 -10.90 -26.08
N ALA A 809 2.88 -9.69 -25.74
CA ALA A 809 4.31 -9.41 -25.56
C ALA A 809 4.90 -10.19 -24.38
N LEU A 810 4.14 -10.41 -23.31
CA LEU A 810 4.54 -11.24 -22.17
C LEU A 810 4.58 -12.73 -22.53
N ALA A 811 3.53 -13.26 -23.15
CA ALA A 811 3.46 -14.66 -23.57
C ALA A 811 4.59 -15.03 -24.53
N ALA A 812 4.97 -14.12 -25.43
CA ALA A 812 6.08 -14.32 -26.36
C ALA A 812 7.49 -14.00 -25.78
N GLY A 813 7.60 -13.52 -24.53
CA GLY A 813 8.88 -13.12 -23.93
C GLY A 813 9.52 -11.86 -24.55
N HIS A 814 8.72 -11.00 -25.19
CA HIS A 814 9.19 -9.82 -25.93
C HIS A 814 9.23 -8.51 -25.10
N LEU A 815 8.75 -8.53 -23.85
CA LEU A 815 8.63 -7.31 -23.03
C LEU A 815 9.97 -6.58 -22.85
N VAL A 816 11.03 -7.30 -22.42
CA VAL A 816 12.34 -6.70 -22.13
C VAL A 816 12.98 -6.11 -23.38
N LYS A 817 12.93 -6.81 -24.51
CA LYS A 817 13.49 -6.33 -25.80
C LYS A 817 12.79 -5.06 -26.29
N SER A 818 11.48 -4.97 -26.08
CA SER A 818 10.68 -3.81 -26.50
C SER A 818 10.97 -2.59 -25.61
N HIS A 819 11.01 -2.76 -24.29
CA HIS A 819 11.39 -1.66 -23.38
C HIS A 819 12.84 -1.19 -23.57
N MET A 820 13.79 -2.10 -23.86
CA MET A 820 15.18 -1.72 -24.12
C MET A 820 15.34 -0.88 -25.40
N SER A 821 14.49 -1.08 -26.41
CA SER A 821 14.56 -0.32 -27.67
C SER A 821 13.89 1.05 -27.62
N HIS A 822 12.83 1.24 -26.83
CA HIS A 822 12.05 2.49 -26.86
C HIS A 822 11.95 3.23 -25.51
N ASN A 823 12.34 2.61 -24.39
CA ASN A 823 12.16 3.19 -23.05
C ASN A 823 13.50 3.51 -22.33
N ARG A 824 14.63 3.56 -23.05
CA ARG A 824 15.94 3.90 -22.47
C ARG A 824 16.69 4.94 -23.32
N TRP A 825 17.00 6.09 -22.72
CA TRP A 825 17.76 7.18 -23.34
C TRP A 825 19.24 6.82 -23.61
N ILE A 826 19.78 5.82 -22.88
CA ILE A 826 21.19 5.41 -22.92
C ILE A 826 21.62 4.83 -24.29
N ALA A 827 20.72 4.14 -25.00
CA ALA A 827 21.05 3.58 -26.32
C ALA A 827 21.29 4.68 -27.38
N ARG A 828 20.59 5.82 -27.27
CA ARG A 828 20.78 6.97 -28.16
C ARG A 828 22.05 7.75 -27.85
N LEU A 829 22.47 7.87 -26.59
CA LEU A 829 23.74 8.51 -26.24
C LEU A 829 24.93 7.78 -26.88
N GLN A 830 24.93 6.45 -26.87
CA GLN A 830 25.98 5.65 -27.52
C GLN A 830 25.98 5.77 -29.05
N GLU A 831 24.82 6.01 -29.68
CA GLU A 831 24.73 6.31 -31.12
C GLU A 831 25.15 7.75 -31.44
N ILE A 832 24.79 8.72 -30.60
CA ILE A 832 25.14 10.14 -30.76
C ILE A 832 26.64 10.36 -30.50
N GLU A 833 27.23 9.68 -29.52
CA GLU A 833 28.68 9.66 -29.29
C GLU A 833 29.44 8.98 -30.44
N LYS A 834 28.83 8.01 -31.14
CA LYS A 834 29.44 7.33 -32.29
C LYS A 834 29.30 8.08 -33.61
N ASN A 835 28.39 9.05 -33.72
CA ASN A 835 28.20 9.85 -34.93
C ASN A 835 27.76 11.28 -34.58
N PRO A 836 28.70 12.17 -34.22
CA PRO A 836 28.40 13.58 -34.00
C PRO A 836 28.16 14.23 -35.37
N LYS A 837 26.91 14.26 -35.82
CA LYS A 837 26.53 15.18 -36.91
C LYS A 837 26.26 16.57 -36.30
N PRO A 838 26.76 17.65 -36.92
CA PRO A 838 26.57 18.99 -36.38
C PRO A 838 25.08 19.35 -36.36
N PHE A 839 24.62 19.75 -35.18
CA PHE A 839 23.36 20.42 -34.93
C PHE A 839 23.29 21.69 -35.79
N ASN A 840 22.65 21.63 -36.95
CA ASN A 840 22.18 22.85 -37.62
C ASN A 840 20.91 22.69 -38.47
N ASP A 841 20.37 21.49 -38.66
CA ASP A 841 19.20 21.31 -39.53
C ASP A 841 18.06 20.47 -38.88
N ILE A 842 17.65 20.78 -37.64
CA ILE A 842 16.31 20.41 -37.14
C ILE A 842 15.87 21.44 -36.06
N ILE A 843 15.20 22.51 -36.49
CA ILE A 843 14.16 23.21 -35.71
C ILE A 843 12.89 23.19 -36.54
#